data_AF-A0A965SIN1-F1
#
_entry.id   AF-A0A965SIN1-F1
#
_cell.length_a   1.000
_cell.length_b   1.000
_cell.length_c   1.000
_cell.angle_alpha   90.00
_cell.angle_beta   90.00
_cell.angle_gamma   90.00
#
_symmetry.space_group_name_H-M   'P 1'
#
loop_
_entity.id
_entity.type
_entity.pdbx_description
1 polymer ?
#
loop_
_entity_poly.entity_id
_entity_poly.type
_entity_poly.pdbx_seq_one_letter_code
_entity_poly.pdbx_strand_id
1 'polypeptide(L)'
;MGAPAHAAPPVVAVLVVHEPGDWFAESLASLAMQDYPNLRVVAFLSGSTESAIGDQIRTALPSALVRQVEANPGFGPVANQAMRVVEGTDGFFLFLHDDVALQRDAVTSLVEEAFRSNAAVVGPKLVEWDAPTVLQHVGLDADRTGRLVDVVDPGERDQEQHDAVRDTFALPSACLLVRNDIFRTLGGFSPSIPFFGEELEFCWRVHLLGARVLVNPSAVARHRGAFAARMFLPSADARAARHRVRTVLSCVSLSQMPVVVVRLLLQSLAELVIGVFSGSARNALVGLRAVAAIPVDLSAIVARRRTIAPFRRVPSREVTALQLRSTAQLAAFARHRRALREQQTSETPSLRPVATSGSRTTVLLALSLLALVIVGSRQLIWGEVSPVGQFVAFARDDVSMRDLVRQYLSGWSFGGFGAPTASPTALGALAIAGVVAVGRFSGLLTFVVVGSFFVAAVGTWRLSGAIGDARVRLLAATLYAASPVGMLAVRDGRRDALIIWALLPWILDFARRIAGLDRDPLDAVRESSVRPTGARRSQLAASLLFVVSAMFAFAPVSAAVVAMVAVALLVAAFFASSPWRANAWLVVSLALSLLGAFTLNVPWAVQLIGAEWWRALVGAGHPATGASLADVLSLGVDNSVLRWIVVFAYVPVVLMALVAPRARNAWALRSFALVALPVALRLAHERGLITVSFVEPLALAAPIALGAALAAAIAFSGFLAGRTRALEWRQLFATVSVAAALISLSPIAVSILDGRWSQPPPTLSQLLTQLPDDSAGDYSVVTLGDPRLLSMWSRPVDAVPGLAYGIASDGAPTLVTQLASERTLMNDALDRALQVAMTGESLRAGRLLAPLGVRFVVVPLRDGTLHARRAALSGDVGVGAVARLADQLDLRRVYSSTDLAIFENMAALPTVAVLDERSALTSAQALEASLLAEALTARSALLPGFDPTIVNRGSLSAGTVHVAVPFSQRWQMTVDGARIAPRVAFGATTAFDAPVAGTVEIRLRASSAQRLLVALQVALWLVIVAIAFNPSRFRGRVRAARQVVEVSLRSDDGARVVL
;
A
#
# COMPACT_ATOMS: atom_id res chain seq x y z
N MET A 1 -19.84 67.09 45.43
CA MET A 1 -19.46 65.67 45.23
C MET A 1 -19.16 65.47 43.76
N GLY A 2 -17.88 65.48 43.37
CA GLY A 2 -17.47 65.21 42.00
C GLY A 2 -17.51 63.71 41.73
N ALA A 3 -18.18 63.29 40.65
CA ALA A 3 -18.16 61.91 40.19
C ALA A 3 -16.71 61.46 39.92
N PRO A 4 -16.29 60.25 40.33
CA PRO A 4 -14.94 59.77 40.04
C PRO A 4 -14.76 59.67 38.52
N ALA A 5 -13.70 60.27 37.99
CA ALA A 5 -13.30 60.08 36.60
C ALA A 5 -13.14 58.58 36.34
N HIS A 6 -13.91 58.01 35.42
CA HIS A 6 -13.78 56.61 35.03
C HIS A 6 -12.37 56.39 34.44
N ALA A 7 -11.45 55.85 35.25
CA ALA A 7 -10.12 55.48 34.80
C ALA A 7 -10.22 54.37 33.75
N ALA A 8 -9.54 54.52 32.62
CA ALA A 8 -9.49 53.50 31.58
C ALA A 8 -8.95 52.18 32.18
N PRO A 9 -9.55 51.02 31.86
CA PRO A 9 -9.15 49.74 32.42
C PRO A 9 -7.69 49.40 32.06
N PRO A 10 -6.94 48.74 32.95
CA PRO A 10 -5.54 48.43 32.68
C PRO A 10 -5.41 47.41 31.54
N VAL A 11 -4.50 47.68 30.59
CA VAL A 11 -4.12 46.75 29.53
C VAL A 11 -2.63 46.45 29.67
N VAL A 12 -2.29 45.17 29.73
CA VAL A 12 -0.89 44.73 29.70
C VAL A 12 -0.59 44.06 28.36
N ALA A 13 0.20 44.74 27.52
CA ALA A 13 0.74 44.18 26.30
C ALA A 13 1.85 43.18 26.63
N VAL A 14 1.61 41.91 26.31
CA VAL A 14 2.52 40.79 26.51
C VAL A 14 3.20 40.49 25.18
N LEU A 15 4.42 41.02 25.02
CA LEU A 15 5.21 40.87 23.81
C LEU A 15 6.13 39.65 23.93
N VAL A 16 5.92 38.64 23.08
CA VAL A 16 6.77 37.43 23.05
C VAL A 16 7.80 37.56 21.95
N VAL A 17 9.07 37.60 22.32
CA VAL A 17 10.20 37.88 21.43
C VAL A 17 11.10 36.65 21.30
N HIS A 18 11.40 36.26 20.06
CA HIS A 18 12.32 35.16 19.78
C HIS A 18 13.11 35.44 18.50
N GLU A 19 14.39 35.77 18.66
CA GLU A 19 15.31 36.07 17.54
C GLU A 19 14.66 37.02 16.48
N PRO A 20 14.22 38.24 16.90
CA PRO A 20 13.65 39.27 16.03
C PRO A 20 14.57 39.63 14.86
N GLY A 21 13.98 39.89 13.69
CA GLY A 21 14.66 40.49 12.55
C GLY A 21 14.52 42.02 12.52
N ASP A 22 14.91 42.62 11.39
CA ASP A 22 14.99 44.08 11.22
C ASP A 22 13.65 44.82 11.41
N TRP A 23 12.51 44.13 11.23
CA TRP A 23 11.16 44.67 11.42
C TRP A 23 10.80 44.95 12.89
N PHE A 24 11.58 44.45 13.85
CA PHE A 24 11.26 44.56 15.26
C PHE A 24 11.26 46.01 15.77
N ALA A 25 12.13 46.86 15.23
CA ALA A 25 12.15 48.29 15.56
C ALA A 25 10.81 48.97 15.24
N GLU A 26 10.21 48.63 14.09
CA GLU A 26 8.90 49.15 13.68
C GLU A 26 7.76 48.60 14.54
N SER A 27 7.86 47.33 14.96
CA SER A 27 6.92 46.71 15.91
C SER A 27 6.93 47.45 17.26
N LEU A 28 8.12 47.75 17.79
CA LEU A 28 8.29 48.51 19.05
C LEU A 28 7.79 49.96 18.90
N ALA A 29 8.11 50.63 17.79
CA ALA A 29 7.62 51.98 17.52
C ALA A 29 6.09 52.03 17.47
N SER A 30 5.45 51.01 16.87
CA SER A 30 3.99 50.92 16.82
C SER A 30 3.34 50.79 18.20
N LEU A 31 4.00 50.09 19.14
CA LEU A 31 3.54 49.97 20.53
C LEU A 31 3.74 51.27 21.30
N ALA A 32 4.83 51.99 21.06
CA ALA A 32 5.11 53.28 21.69
C ALA A 32 4.11 54.37 21.26
N MET A 33 3.54 54.26 20.05
CA MET A 33 2.59 55.24 19.50
C MET A 33 1.14 55.02 19.94
N GLN A 34 0.82 53.95 20.68
CA GLN A 34 -0.57 53.67 21.08
C GLN A 34 -1.15 54.80 21.94
N ASP A 35 -2.40 55.20 21.65
CA ASP A 35 -3.09 56.30 22.34
C ASP A 35 -3.82 55.90 23.63
N TYR A 36 -3.76 54.62 24.00
CA TYR A 36 -4.47 54.10 25.17
C TYR A 36 -3.80 54.50 26.49
N PRO A 37 -4.49 55.20 27.41
CA PRO A 37 -3.85 55.87 28.55
C PRO A 37 -3.36 54.94 29.68
N ASN A 38 -3.85 53.69 29.76
CA ASN A 38 -3.47 52.72 30.80
C ASN A 38 -2.84 51.45 30.21
N LEU A 39 -1.92 51.64 29.26
CA LEU A 39 -1.16 50.57 28.62
C LEU A 39 0.19 50.36 29.31
N ARG A 40 0.49 49.12 29.70
CA ARG A 40 1.82 48.69 30.17
C ARG A 40 2.36 47.58 29.28
N VAL A 41 3.67 47.54 29.09
CA VAL A 41 4.31 46.52 28.25
C VAL A 41 5.16 45.57 29.11
N VAL A 42 4.98 44.27 28.91
CA VAL A 42 5.85 43.22 29.45
C VAL A 42 6.38 42.41 28.27
N ALA A 43 7.70 42.43 28.09
CA ALA A 43 8.36 41.70 27.03
C ALA A 43 9.07 40.45 27.59
N PHE A 44 8.76 39.30 27.00
CA PHE A 44 9.42 38.03 27.31
C PHE A 44 10.39 37.64 26.20
N LEU A 45 11.68 37.60 26.53
CA LEU A 45 12.74 37.17 25.63
C LEU A 45 12.92 35.64 25.77
N SER A 46 12.62 34.89 24.71
CA SER A 46 12.68 33.42 24.70
C SER A 46 13.99 32.90 24.12
N GLY A 47 14.58 31.87 24.72
CA GLY A 47 15.81 31.22 24.22
C GLY A 47 17.09 32.03 24.48
N SER A 48 18.08 31.93 23.59
CA SER A 48 19.37 32.64 23.67
C SER A 48 19.32 34.02 23.02
N THR A 49 18.18 34.72 23.15
CA THR A 49 18.02 36.07 22.60
C THR A 49 19.03 37.01 23.26
N GLU A 50 19.83 37.73 22.45
CA GLU A 50 20.97 38.55 22.90
C GLU A 50 20.56 39.70 23.83
N SER A 51 21.48 40.12 24.72
CA SER A 51 21.26 41.26 25.63
C SER A 51 20.92 42.57 24.89
N ALA A 52 21.45 42.74 23.68
CA ALA A 52 21.21 43.91 22.82
C ALA A 52 19.72 44.12 22.48
N ILE A 53 18.95 43.04 22.32
CA ILE A 53 17.51 43.11 22.04
C ILE A 53 16.74 43.62 23.27
N GLY A 54 17.16 43.22 24.47
CA GLY A 54 16.61 43.76 25.71
C GLY A 54 16.84 45.27 25.86
N ASP A 55 18.01 45.76 25.44
CA ASP A 55 18.34 47.19 25.45
C ASP A 55 17.56 47.97 24.39
N GLN A 56 17.35 47.38 23.21
CA GLN A 56 16.50 47.95 22.17
C GLN A 56 15.06 48.17 22.67
N ILE A 57 14.49 47.20 23.41
CA ILE A 57 13.15 47.32 24.00
C ILE A 57 13.12 48.43 25.05
N ARG A 58 14.09 48.49 25.96
CA ARG A 58 14.16 49.53 26.99
C ARG A 58 14.34 50.93 26.41
N THR A 59 15.01 51.05 25.27
CA THR A 59 15.20 52.33 24.57
C THR A 59 13.91 52.80 23.91
N ALA A 60 13.19 51.90 23.21
CA ALA A 60 11.95 52.24 22.52
C ALA A 60 10.75 52.37 23.47
N LEU A 61 10.73 51.60 24.57
CA LEU A 61 9.66 51.52 25.55
C LEU A 61 10.25 51.60 26.98
N PRO A 62 10.59 52.80 27.49
CA PRO A 62 11.29 52.95 28.77
C PRO A 62 10.54 52.40 29.99
N SER A 63 9.21 52.33 29.93
CA SER A 63 8.35 51.78 30.98
C SER A 63 8.12 50.27 30.87
N ALA A 64 8.70 49.60 29.87
CA ALA A 64 8.50 48.16 29.65
C ALA A 64 9.29 47.29 30.63
N LEU A 65 8.65 46.25 31.14
CA LEU A 65 9.31 45.21 31.94
C LEU A 65 9.83 44.10 31.02
N VAL A 66 11.14 43.92 30.96
CA VAL A 66 11.79 42.87 30.15
C VAL A 66 12.16 41.68 31.04
N ARG A 67 11.77 40.47 30.65
CA ARG A 67 12.08 39.21 31.35
C ARG A 67 12.66 38.17 30.40
N GLN A 68 13.76 37.55 30.78
CA GLN A 68 14.29 36.39 30.08
C GLN A 68 13.53 35.13 30.50
N VAL A 69 13.16 34.29 29.55
CA VAL A 69 12.65 32.94 29.78
C VAL A 69 13.69 31.96 29.26
N GLU A 70 14.19 31.10 30.14
CA GLU A 70 15.14 30.05 29.77
C GLU A 70 14.49 29.05 28.80
N ALA A 71 15.24 28.67 27.75
CA ALA A 71 14.78 27.84 26.64
C ALA A 71 13.61 28.44 25.83
N ASN A 72 13.15 27.71 24.82
CA ASN A 72 12.03 28.12 23.97
C ASN A 72 10.88 27.09 24.05
N PRO A 73 10.02 27.16 25.09
CA PRO A 73 8.91 26.24 25.26
C PRO A 73 7.72 26.55 24.34
N GLY A 74 7.78 27.65 23.60
CA GLY A 74 6.77 28.11 22.63
C GLY A 74 5.89 29.25 23.10
N PHE A 75 5.12 29.80 22.15
CA PHE A 75 4.39 31.05 22.35
C PHE A 75 3.46 30.98 23.56
N GLY A 76 2.56 29.98 23.60
CA GLY A 76 1.60 29.83 24.69
C GLY A 76 2.26 29.73 26.08
N PRO A 77 3.21 28.81 26.28
CA PRO A 77 3.93 28.71 27.56
C PRO A 77 4.70 29.97 27.97
N VAL A 78 5.28 30.72 27.02
CA VAL A 78 5.95 32.00 27.31
C VAL A 78 4.93 33.07 27.67
N ALA A 79 3.84 33.21 26.90
CA ALA A 79 2.74 34.14 27.16
C ALA A 79 2.10 33.91 28.54
N ASN A 80 1.99 32.65 28.98
CA ASN A 80 1.46 32.30 30.30
C ASN A 80 2.29 32.87 31.47
N GLN A 81 3.55 33.25 31.27
CA GLN A 81 4.36 33.90 32.30
C GLN A 81 3.79 35.25 32.73
N ALA A 82 3.00 35.91 31.88
CA ALA A 82 2.30 37.14 32.23
C ALA A 82 1.44 37.01 33.50
N MET A 83 0.82 35.85 33.72
CA MET A 83 -0.01 35.59 34.91
C MET A 83 0.79 35.57 36.22
N ARG A 84 2.11 35.35 36.15
CA ARG A 84 3.01 35.36 37.32
C ARG A 84 3.56 36.75 37.63
N VAL A 85 3.60 37.62 36.62
CA VAL A 85 4.23 38.95 36.71
C VAL A 85 3.20 40.04 36.99
N VAL A 86 2.01 39.91 36.40
CA VAL A 86 0.91 40.86 36.61
C VAL A 86 0.04 40.34 37.76
N GLU A 87 -0.24 41.19 38.74
CA GLU A 87 -1.15 40.88 39.84
C GLU A 87 -2.58 41.35 39.54
N GLY A 88 -3.57 40.73 40.16
CA GLY A 88 -4.99 41.04 39.96
C GLY A 88 -5.66 40.36 38.77
N THR A 89 -7.00 40.41 38.76
CA THR A 89 -7.89 39.80 37.75
C THR A 89 -8.58 40.83 36.85
N ASP A 90 -8.47 42.12 37.17
CA ASP A 90 -9.10 43.19 36.41
C ASP A 90 -8.28 43.56 35.16
N GLY A 91 -8.94 44.08 34.14
CA GLY A 91 -8.31 44.52 32.89
C GLY A 91 -8.09 43.43 31.84
N PHE A 92 -7.14 43.68 30.94
CA PHE A 92 -6.90 42.85 29.76
C PHE A 92 -5.42 42.52 29.55
N PHE A 93 -5.16 41.36 28.96
CA PHE A 93 -3.87 41.05 28.34
C PHE A 93 -3.98 41.24 26.82
N LEU A 94 -3.03 41.96 26.24
CA LEU A 94 -2.86 42.05 24.79
C LEU A 94 -1.63 41.24 24.39
N PHE A 95 -1.84 40.03 23.90
CA PHE A 95 -0.75 39.17 23.45
C PHE A 95 -0.30 39.55 22.06
N LEU A 96 1.02 39.67 21.87
CA LEU A 96 1.64 40.10 20.62
C LEU A 96 2.86 39.25 20.29
N HIS A 97 3.01 38.92 19.01
CA HIS A 97 4.29 38.48 18.46
C HIS A 97 5.23 39.69 18.26
N ASP A 98 6.52 39.41 18.10
CA ASP A 98 7.56 40.40 17.77
C ASP A 98 7.54 40.88 16.30
N ASP A 99 6.60 40.38 15.49
CA ASP A 99 6.46 40.68 14.07
C ASP A 99 5.07 41.26 13.72
N VAL A 100 4.53 42.02 14.67
CA VAL A 100 3.25 42.74 14.57
C VAL A 100 3.45 44.24 14.83
N ALA A 101 2.92 45.06 13.93
CA ALA A 101 2.87 46.51 14.09
C ALA A 101 1.42 47.01 14.13
N LEU A 102 1.02 47.61 15.25
CA LEU A 102 -0.34 48.10 15.50
C LEU A 102 -0.57 49.50 14.89
N GLN A 103 -1.78 49.77 14.41
CA GLN A 103 -2.22 51.16 14.19
C GLN A 103 -2.40 51.90 15.51
N ARG A 104 -2.33 53.24 15.47
CA ARG A 104 -2.25 54.12 16.66
C ARG A 104 -3.38 53.93 17.67
N ASP A 105 -4.59 53.69 17.18
CA ASP A 105 -5.85 53.57 17.90
C ASP A 105 -6.30 52.11 18.10
N ALA A 106 -5.44 51.14 17.74
CA ALA A 106 -5.81 49.72 17.74
C ALA A 106 -6.16 49.22 19.14
N VAL A 107 -5.37 49.55 20.18
CA VAL A 107 -5.65 49.11 21.56
C VAL A 107 -6.97 49.70 22.06
N THR A 108 -7.19 50.99 21.83
CA THR A 108 -8.42 51.68 22.20
C THR A 108 -9.64 51.01 21.56
N SER A 109 -9.59 50.79 20.24
CA SER A 109 -10.65 50.10 19.49
C SER A 109 -10.92 48.68 20.00
N LEU A 110 -9.88 47.90 20.30
CA LEU A 110 -10.05 46.53 20.81
C LEU A 110 -10.72 46.50 22.18
N VAL A 111 -10.34 47.42 23.09
CA VAL A 111 -10.89 47.50 24.44
C VAL A 111 -12.36 47.96 24.39
N GLU A 112 -12.65 49.03 23.64
CA GLU A 112 -14.01 49.53 23.47
C GLU A 112 -14.95 48.43 22.94
N GLU A 113 -14.50 47.66 21.94
CA GLU A 113 -15.30 46.56 21.41
C GLU A 113 -15.48 45.42 22.42
N ALA A 114 -14.43 45.11 23.21
CA ALA A 114 -14.52 44.09 24.24
C ALA A 114 -15.61 44.39 25.27
N PHE A 115 -15.77 45.66 25.67
CA PHE A 115 -16.86 46.10 26.53
C PHE A 115 -18.21 46.12 25.81
N ARG A 116 -18.27 46.72 24.62
CA ARG A 116 -19.52 46.86 23.84
C ARG A 116 -20.20 45.53 23.58
N SER A 117 -19.41 44.52 23.19
CA SER A 117 -19.90 43.19 22.83
C SER A 117 -19.79 42.17 23.97
N ASN A 118 -19.31 42.58 25.15
CA ASN A 118 -18.98 41.71 26.29
C ASN A 118 -18.14 40.48 25.85
N ALA A 119 -17.13 40.73 25.02
CA ALA A 119 -16.29 39.69 24.45
C ALA A 119 -15.18 39.29 25.42
N ALA A 120 -14.86 37.99 25.47
CA ALA A 120 -13.71 37.53 26.23
C ALA A 120 -12.41 37.70 25.45
N VAL A 121 -12.50 37.60 24.13
CA VAL A 121 -11.35 37.66 23.24
C VAL A 121 -11.72 38.51 22.03
N VAL A 122 -10.89 39.52 21.75
CA VAL A 122 -11.03 40.43 20.62
C VAL A 122 -9.71 40.47 19.85
N GLY A 123 -9.76 40.32 18.54
CA GLY A 123 -8.58 40.45 17.68
C GLY A 123 -8.78 41.52 16.60
N PRO A 124 -7.70 42.14 16.10
CA PRO A 124 -7.77 43.13 15.03
C PRO A 124 -7.93 42.47 13.65
N LYS A 125 -8.20 43.30 12.64
CA LYS A 125 -7.98 42.99 11.23
C LYS A 125 -6.46 42.97 10.96
N LEU A 126 -5.93 41.83 10.51
CA LEU A 126 -4.53 41.68 10.14
C LEU A 126 -4.34 41.89 8.64
N VAL A 127 -3.35 42.71 8.28
CA VAL A 127 -2.97 43.01 6.89
C VAL A 127 -1.50 42.65 6.64
N GLU A 128 -1.12 42.46 5.37
CA GLU A 128 0.26 42.13 5.02
C GLU A 128 1.23 43.26 5.41
N TRP A 129 2.41 42.87 5.89
CA TRP A 129 3.44 43.80 6.38
C TRP A 129 3.86 44.86 5.34
N ASP A 130 4.19 44.42 4.13
CA ASP A 130 4.67 45.29 3.04
C ASP A 130 3.53 45.86 2.17
N ALA A 131 2.32 45.32 2.31
CA ALA A 131 1.15 45.68 1.52
C ALA A 131 -0.08 45.84 2.43
N PRO A 132 -0.22 46.98 3.14
CA PRO A 132 -1.28 47.19 4.12
C PRO A 132 -2.70 47.18 3.53
N THR A 133 -2.82 47.27 2.20
CA THR A 133 -4.09 47.15 1.47
C THR A 133 -4.47 45.71 1.16
N VAL A 134 -3.67 44.72 1.55
CA VAL A 134 -3.94 43.28 1.36
C VAL A 134 -4.27 42.66 2.72
N LEU A 135 -5.47 42.09 2.80
CA LEU A 135 -5.95 41.41 4.00
C LEU A 135 -5.22 40.10 4.20
N GLN A 136 -4.79 39.84 5.43
CA GLN A 136 -4.17 38.59 5.84
C GLN A 136 -5.13 37.73 6.66
N HIS A 137 -5.74 38.30 7.71
CA HIS A 137 -6.68 37.59 8.59
C HIS A 137 -7.76 38.55 9.10
N VAL A 138 -9.02 38.14 9.08
CA VAL A 138 -10.14 38.85 9.75
C VAL A 138 -10.90 37.87 10.65
N GLY A 139 -10.16 37.07 11.41
CA GLY A 139 -10.68 35.94 12.18
C GLY A 139 -10.74 34.63 11.38
N LEU A 140 -10.80 33.52 12.12
CA LEU A 140 -10.65 32.16 11.60
C LEU A 140 -11.89 31.33 11.95
N ASP A 141 -12.52 30.76 10.92
CA ASP A 141 -13.55 29.73 11.09
C ASP A 141 -12.91 28.37 11.35
N ALA A 142 -13.65 27.45 11.97
CA ALA A 142 -13.26 26.05 12.09
C ALA A 142 -14.34 25.12 11.54
N ASP A 143 -13.92 24.07 10.82
CA ASP A 143 -14.81 22.97 10.52
C ASP A 143 -14.97 22.00 11.70
N ARG A 144 -15.91 21.04 11.59
CA ARG A 144 -16.14 20.04 12.66
C ARG A 144 -14.95 19.11 12.95
N THR A 145 -13.88 19.17 12.15
CA THR A 145 -12.63 18.45 12.37
C THR A 145 -11.53 19.34 12.95
N GLY A 146 -11.87 20.58 13.34
CA GLY A 146 -10.97 21.57 13.91
C GLY A 146 -9.97 22.13 12.90
N ARG A 147 -10.22 22.00 11.60
CA ARG A 147 -9.37 22.65 10.59
C ARG A 147 -9.77 24.11 10.51
N LEU A 148 -8.82 24.99 10.82
CA LEU A 148 -8.98 26.43 10.69
C LEU A 148 -9.00 26.83 9.22
N VAL A 149 -9.82 27.83 8.90
CA VAL A 149 -9.90 28.45 7.58
C VAL A 149 -10.09 29.93 7.77
N ASP A 150 -9.32 30.71 7.01
CA ASP A 150 -9.55 32.14 6.97
C ASP A 150 -10.87 32.48 6.28
N VAL A 151 -11.46 33.58 6.70
CA VAL A 151 -12.59 34.17 6.01
C VAL A 151 -12.13 34.94 4.77
N VAL A 152 -10.90 35.46 4.79
CA VAL A 152 -10.26 36.18 3.69
C VAL A 152 -9.64 35.21 2.67
N ASP A 153 -9.74 35.53 1.38
CA ASP A 153 -9.08 34.80 0.31
C ASP A 153 -7.61 35.30 0.12
N PRO A 154 -6.65 34.43 -0.25
CA PRO A 154 -5.26 34.85 -0.41
C PRO A 154 -5.09 35.99 -1.44
N GLY A 155 -4.47 37.10 -1.02
CA GLY A 155 -4.27 38.28 -1.86
C GLY A 155 -5.50 39.18 -2.02
N GLU A 156 -6.56 38.95 -1.23
CA GLU A 156 -7.75 39.81 -1.20
C GLU A 156 -7.38 41.21 -0.71
N ARG A 157 -7.81 42.23 -1.44
CA ARG A 157 -7.58 43.63 -1.06
C ARG A 157 -8.64 44.11 -0.09
N ASP A 158 -8.23 44.98 0.83
CA ASP A 158 -9.14 45.67 1.74
C ASP A 158 -9.89 46.77 0.98
N GLN A 159 -11.19 46.57 0.82
CA GLN A 159 -12.18 47.47 0.21
C GLN A 159 -13.34 47.69 1.19
N GLU A 160 -13.07 47.60 2.49
CA GLU A 160 -14.05 47.74 3.59
C GLU A 160 -15.10 46.61 3.64
N GLN A 161 -14.93 45.55 2.84
CA GLN A 161 -15.90 44.45 2.72
C GLN A 161 -15.97 43.56 3.97
N HIS A 162 -14.99 43.64 4.88
CA HIS A 162 -14.99 42.92 6.16
C HIS A 162 -14.97 43.86 7.37
N ASP A 163 -15.47 45.10 7.24
CA ASP A 163 -15.39 46.11 8.31
C ASP A 163 -16.49 46.00 9.38
N ALA A 164 -17.37 45.01 9.26
CA ALA A 164 -18.35 44.69 10.30
C ALA A 164 -17.75 43.83 11.42
N VAL A 165 -17.98 44.21 12.67
CA VAL A 165 -17.68 43.36 13.84
C VAL A 165 -18.42 42.03 13.72
N ARG A 166 -17.71 40.92 13.92
CA ARG A 166 -18.29 39.57 13.81
C ARG A 166 -17.71 38.59 14.81
N ASP A 167 -18.54 37.64 15.23
CA ASP A 167 -18.08 36.47 15.96
C ASP A 167 -17.24 35.56 15.04
N THR A 168 -16.20 34.96 15.61
CA THR A 168 -15.33 34.02 14.89
C THR A 168 -14.98 32.84 15.79
N PHE A 169 -14.63 31.70 15.18
CA PHE A 169 -14.32 30.52 15.98
C PHE A 169 -12.97 30.65 16.69
N ALA A 170 -11.97 31.17 16.00
CA ALA A 170 -10.63 31.42 16.53
C ALA A 170 -10.04 32.72 15.97
N LEU A 171 -9.04 33.24 16.67
CA LEU A 171 -8.26 34.41 16.24
C LEU A 171 -6.78 34.03 16.17
N PRO A 172 -6.01 34.64 15.25
CA PRO A 172 -4.57 34.42 15.18
C PRO A 172 -3.88 34.75 16.51
N SER A 173 -2.93 33.92 16.93
CA SER A 173 -2.11 34.20 18.12
C SER A 173 -1.20 35.44 17.99
N ALA A 174 -1.06 35.97 16.77
CA ALA A 174 -0.23 37.14 16.46
C ALA A 174 -0.63 38.40 17.24
N CYS A 175 -1.94 38.68 17.36
CA CYS A 175 -2.45 39.81 18.13
C CYS A 175 -3.81 39.45 18.74
N LEU A 176 -3.87 39.39 20.07
CA LEU A 176 -5.05 38.90 20.79
C LEU A 176 -5.28 39.69 22.09
N LEU A 177 -6.37 40.46 22.17
CA LEU A 177 -6.82 41.05 23.42
C LEU A 177 -7.71 40.06 24.16
N VAL A 178 -7.37 39.74 25.41
CA VAL A 178 -8.07 38.75 26.24
C VAL A 178 -8.40 39.36 27.60
N ARG A 179 -9.62 39.17 28.07
CA ARG A 179 -10.00 39.54 29.44
C ARG A 179 -9.19 38.74 30.47
N ASN A 180 -8.59 39.44 31.44
CA ASN A 180 -7.67 38.85 32.42
C ASN A 180 -8.37 37.78 33.29
N ASP A 181 -9.61 38.03 33.73
CA ASP A 181 -10.44 37.08 34.48
C ASP A 181 -10.65 35.75 33.74
N ILE A 182 -11.00 35.79 32.44
CA ILE A 182 -11.19 34.61 31.61
C ILE A 182 -9.87 33.89 31.35
N PHE A 183 -8.80 34.63 31.03
CA PHE A 183 -7.48 34.03 30.78
C PHE A 183 -6.98 33.23 31.99
N ARG A 184 -7.11 33.80 33.20
CA ARG A 184 -6.75 33.13 34.46
C ARG A 184 -7.68 31.98 34.81
N THR A 185 -8.99 32.11 34.56
CA THR A 185 -9.95 31.02 34.77
C THR A 185 -9.59 29.80 33.92
N LEU A 186 -9.14 30.03 32.68
CA LEU A 186 -8.65 28.99 31.80
C LEU A 186 -7.21 28.55 32.13
N GLY A 187 -6.50 29.18 33.07
CA GLY A 187 -5.08 28.88 33.29
C GLY A 187 -4.21 29.11 32.05
N GLY A 188 -4.60 30.06 31.20
CA GLY A 188 -3.90 30.46 29.99
C GLY A 188 -3.91 29.42 28.85
N PHE A 189 -2.92 29.52 27.97
CA PHE A 189 -2.69 28.61 26.85
C PHE A 189 -2.28 27.22 27.36
N SER A 190 -2.70 26.15 26.68
CA SER A 190 -2.37 24.77 27.09
C SER A 190 -0.88 24.43 26.91
N PRO A 191 -0.15 24.02 27.97
CA PRO A 191 1.25 23.62 27.86
C PRO A 191 1.49 22.37 26.98
N SER A 192 0.44 21.59 26.74
CA SER A 192 0.49 20.39 25.88
C SER A 192 0.47 20.71 24.38
N ILE A 193 0.21 21.98 24.02
CA ILE A 193 0.24 22.51 22.66
C ILE A 193 1.17 23.71 22.62
N PRO A 194 2.49 23.46 22.59
CA PRO A 194 3.47 24.53 22.61
C PRO A 194 3.50 25.34 21.29
N PHE A 195 3.16 24.70 20.16
CA PHE A 195 3.21 25.28 18.82
C PHE A 195 2.14 24.71 17.88
N PHE A 196 1.72 25.52 16.90
CA PHE A 196 0.90 25.12 15.77
C PHE A 196 -0.45 24.52 16.18
N GLY A 197 -1.20 25.24 17.02
CA GLY A 197 -2.57 24.88 17.39
C GLY A 197 -3.12 25.59 18.62
N GLU A 198 -2.35 26.48 19.23
CA GLU A 198 -2.67 27.27 20.42
C GLU A 198 -3.92 28.13 20.24
N GLU A 199 -4.08 28.74 19.07
CA GLU A 199 -5.21 29.59 18.68
C GLU A 199 -6.54 28.82 18.64
N LEU A 200 -6.57 27.68 17.93
CA LEU A 200 -7.72 26.78 17.93
C LEU A 200 -8.04 26.28 19.34
N GLU A 201 -7.00 25.96 20.11
CA GLU A 201 -7.15 25.37 21.42
C GLU A 201 -7.75 26.30 22.45
N PHE A 202 -7.17 27.49 22.54
CA PHE A 202 -7.56 28.50 23.51
C PHE A 202 -8.95 29.03 23.19
N CYS A 203 -9.22 29.41 21.94
CA CYS A 203 -10.53 29.95 21.55
C CYS A 203 -11.65 28.91 21.72
N TRP A 204 -11.40 27.62 21.44
CA TRP A 204 -12.39 26.57 21.70
C TRP A 204 -12.70 26.45 23.21
N ARG A 205 -11.69 26.57 24.08
CA ARG A 205 -11.93 26.55 25.53
C ARG A 205 -12.69 27.78 26.03
N VAL A 206 -12.47 28.95 25.42
CA VAL A 206 -13.29 30.16 25.65
C VAL A 206 -14.75 29.90 25.27
N HIS A 207 -15.00 29.31 24.10
CA HIS A 207 -16.37 28.92 23.69
C HIS A 207 -17.02 27.93 24.66
N LEU A 208 -16.25 26.99 25.24
CA LEU A 208 -16.79 26.05 26.23
C LEU A 208 -17.26 26.72 27.53
N LEU A 209 -16.70 27.89 27.88
CA LEU A 209 -17.17 28.72 29.00
C LEU A 209 -18.44 29.52 28.67
N GLY A 210 -18.90 29.52 27.41
CA GLY A 210 -19.98 30.38 26.92
C GLY A 210 -19.54 31.83 26.67
N ALA A 211 -18.23 32.07 26.57
CA ALA A 211 -17.66 33.37 26.30
C ALA A 211 -17.49 33.60 24.79
N ARG A 212 -17.59 34.86 24.35
CA ARG A 212 -17.53 35.25 22.93
C ARG A 212 -16.10 35.56 22.48
N VAL A 213 -15.81 35.16 21.24
CA VAL A 213 -14.58 35.44 20.50
C VAL A 213 -14.99 36.19 19.24
N LEU A 214 -14.47 37.41 19.04
CA LEU A 214 -14.85 38.25 17.90
C LEU A 214 -13.65 38.98 17.30
N VAL A 215 -13.80 39.40 16.05
CA VAL A 215 -12.86 40.30 15.39
C VAL A 215 -13.43 41.73 15.39
N ASN A 216 -12.59 42.71 15.73
CA ASN A 216 -12.88 44.12 15.54
C ASN A 216 -12.08 44.67 14.35
N PRO A 217 -12.72 44.87 13.18
CA PRO A 217 -12.02 45.36 11.99
C PRO A 217 -11.54 46.80 12.08
N SER A 218 -12.11 47.62 12.97
CA SER A 218 -11.66 49.00 13.20
C SER A 218 -10.25 49.05 13.82
N ALA A 219 -9.85 47.99 14.53
CA ALA A 219 -8.47 47.82 14.95
C ALA A 219 -7.68 47.11 13.85
N VAL A 220 -6.62 47.73 13.33
CA VAL A 220 -5.78 47.16 12.27
C VAL A 220 -4.36 46.92 12.76
N ALA A 221 -3.78 45.78 12.37
CA ALA A 221 -2.38 45.48 12.62
C ALA A 221 -1.71 44.88 11.38
N ARG A 222 -0.49 45.32 11.10
CA ARG A 222 0.38 44.72 10.08
C ARG A 222 1.09 43.52 10.68
N HIS A 223 1.09 42.39 9.99
CA HIS A 223 1.70 41.16 10.47
C HIS A 223 2.58 40.51 9.39
N ARG A 224 3.80 40.13 9.79
CA ARG A 224 4.80 39.55 8.88
C ARG A 224 4.63 38.03 8.70
N GLY A 225 4.17 37.32 9.73
CA GLY A 225 4.11 35.85 9.74
C GLY A 225 5.48 35.16 9.81
N ALA A 226 6.53 35.89 10.23
CA ALA A 226 7.89 35.39 10.36
C ALA A 226 8.14 34.67 11.70
N PHE A 227 7.31 34.90 12.72
CA PHE A 227 7.42 34.23 14.03
C PHE A 227 7.44 32.71 13.88
N ALA A 228 6.39 32.12 13.28
CA ALA A 228 6.29 30.68 13.09
C ALA A 228 7.40 30.08 12.21
N ALA A 229 7.91 30.84 11.23
CA ALA A 229 8.97 30.40 10.32
C ALA A 229 10.34 30.27 10.99
N ARG A 230 10.64 31.14 11.96
CA ARG A 230 11.90 31.12 12.73
C ARG A 230 11.96 29.96 13.72
N MET A 231 10.81 29.39 14.06
CA MET A 231 10.68 28.26 14.99
C MET A 231 11.00 26.90 14.35
N PHE A 232 12.04 26.81 13.50
CA PHE A 232 12.32 25.67 12.59
C PHE A 232 12.18 24.30 13.26
N LEU A 233 10.99 23.71 13.11
CA LEU A 233 10.61 22.48 13.80
C LEU A 233 10.39 21.40 12.73
N PRO A 234 11.26 20.36 12.62
CA PRO A 234 11.14 19.35 11.56
C PRO A 234 9.79 18.63 11.62
N SER A 235 8.99 18.71 10.56
CA SER A 235 7.60 18.22 10.49
C SER A 235 6.56 19.10 11.23
N ALA A 236 6.64 20.43 11.10
CA ALA A 236 5.64 21.37 11.62
C ALA A 236 4.19 20.96 11.28
N ASP A 237 3.90 20.64 10.01
CA ASP A 237 2.58 20.17 9.57
C ASP A 237 2.10 18.93 10.33
N ALA A 238 3.01 18.01 10.66
CA ALA A 238 2.68 16.78 11.38
C ALA A 238 2.36 17.04 12.85
N ARG A 239 3.05 17.99 13.47
CA ARG A 239 2.69 18.48 14.80
C ARG A 239 1.35 19.20 14.77
N ALA A 240 1.14 20.11 13.83
CA ALA A 240 -0.11 20.85 13.68
C ALA A 240 -1.31 19.91 13.54
N ALA A 241 -1.21 18.90 12.66
CA ALA A 241 -2.27 17.91 12.46
C ALA A 241 -2.54 17.07 13.72
N ARG A 242 -1.48 16.66 14.44
CA ARG A 242 -1.62 15.89 15.70
C ARG A 242 -2.22 16.74 16.82
N HIS A 243 -1.79 18.00 16.96
CA HIS A 243 -2.34 18.95 17.93
C HIS A 243 -3.81 19.27 17.64
N ARG A 244 -4.17 19.47 16.36
CA ARG A 244 -5.58 19.61 15.94
C ARG A 244 -6.43 18.42 16.38
N VAL A 245 -6.01 17.18 16.05
CA VAL A 245 -6.75 15.96 16.44
C VAL A 245 -6.88 15.88 17.97
N ARG A 246 -5.81 16.14 18.71
CA ARG A 246 -5.85 16.17 20.18
C ARG A 246 -6.83 17.22 20.71
N THR A 247 -6.82 18.44 20.17
CA THR A 247 -7.73 19.53 20.58
C THR A 247 -9.17 19.17 20.31
N VAL A 248 -9.49 18.71 19.10
CA VAL A 248 -10.85 18.29 18.73
C VAL A 248 -11.35 17.20 19.67
N LEU A 249 -10.56 16.15 19.90
CA LEU A 249 -10.95 15.04 20.76
C LEU A 249 -10.97 15.39 22.26
N SER A 250 -10.27 16.44 22.67
CA SER A 250 -10.31 16.95 24.06
C SER A 250 -11.49 17.89 24.30
N CYS A 251 -11.89 18.67 23.28
CA CYS A 251 -12.92 19.71 23.39
C CYS A 251 -14.33 19.24 22.96
N VAL A 252 -14.48 18.21 22.14
CA VAL A 252 -15.81 17.68 21.75
C VAL A 252 -16.51 16.92 22.89
N SER A 253 -17.85 16.82 22.88
CA SER A 253 -18.60 15.97 23.83
C SER A 253 -18.32 14.47 23.63
N LEU A 254 -18.53 13.67 24.67
CA LEU A 254 -18.41 12.20 24.57
C LEU A 254 -19.39 11.60 23.55
N SER A 255 -20.62 12.12 23.46
CA SER A 255 -21.64 11.66 22.53
C SER A 255 -21.32 11.94 21.06
N GLN A 256 -20.61 13.03 20.76
CA GLN A 256 -20.19 13.38 19.40
C GLN A 256 -18.86 12.74 18.99
N MET A 257 -18.09 12.21 19.94
CA MET A 257 -16.73 11.69 19.68
C MET A 257 -16.71 10.61 18.58
N PRO A 258 -17.57 9.57 18.57
CA PRO A 258 -17.51 8.54 17.54
C PRO A 258 -17.72 9.11 16.14
N VAL A 259 -18.69 10.03 16.00
CA VAL A 259 -18.99 10.69 14.72
C VAL A 259 -17.82 11.54 14.24
N VAL A 260 -17.15 12.26 15.14
CA VAL A 260 -16.00 13.10 14.79
C VAL A 260 -14.77 12.28 14.44
N VAL A 261 -14.52 11.16 15.12
CA VAL A 261 -13.42 10.23 14.78
C VAL A 261 -13.64 9.63 13.38
N VAL A 262 -14.86 9.16 13.09
CA VAL A 262 -15.20 8.66 11.75
C VAL A 262 -15.03 9.76 10.71
N ARG A 263 -15.49 10.99 10.98
CA ARG A 263 -15.33 12.13 10.06
C ARG A 263 -13.85 12.49 9.83
N LEU A 264 -13.03 12.51 10.87
CA LEU A 264 -11.57 12.73 10.78
C LEU A 264 -10.90 11.66 9.91
N LEU A 265 -11.28 10.40 10.08
CA LEU A 265 -10.76 9.28 9.30
C LEU A 265 -11.17 9.41 7.82
N LEU A 266 -12.46 9.61 7.54
CA LEU A 266 -12.98 9.76 6.18
C LEU A 266 -12.37 10.97 5.47
N GLN A 267 -12.24 12.11 6.15
CA GLN A 267 -11.61 13.30 5.59
C GLN A 267 -10.12 13.07 5.31
N SER A 268 -9.39 12.43 6.22
CA SER A 268 -7.97 12.12 6.01
C SER A 268 -7.76 11.12 4.87
N LEU A 269 -8.65 10.14 4.72
CA LEU A 269 -8.64 9.18 3.62
C LEU A 269 -8.96 9.86 2.29
N ALA A 270 -9.96 10.75 2.26
CA ALA A 270 -10.29 11.54 1.07
C ALA A 270 -9.14 12.48 0.67
N GLU A 271 -8.54 13.18 1.64
CA GLU A 271 -7.34 14.01 1.41
C GLU A 271 -6.18 13.16 0.88
N LEU A 272 -6.00 11.92 1.36
CA LEU A 272 -4.97 11.00 0.88
C LEU A 272 -5.22 10.58 -0.57
N VAL A 273 -6.44 10.15 -0.89
CA VAL A 273 -6.82 9.78 -2.26
C VAL A 273 -6.57 10.97 -3.19
N ILE A 274 -7.09 12.15 -2.84
CA ILE A 274 -6.89 13.39 -3.60
C ILE A 274 -5.39 13.72 -3.72
N GLY A 275 -4.64 13.61 -2.62
CA GLY A 275 -3.20 13.88 -2.56
C GLY A 275 -2.38 12.97 -3.46
N VAL A 276 -2.76 11.69 -3.59
CA VAL A 276 -2.12 10.74 -4.51
C VAL A 276 -2.27 11.19 -5.97
N PHE A 277 -3.45 11.67 -6.35
CA PHE A 277 -3.74 12.15 -7.70
C PHE A 277 -3.37 13.62 -7.94
N SER A 278 -3.15 14.44 -6.92
CA SER A 278 -2.70 15.83 -7.07
C SER A 278 -1.18 15.98 -6.94
N GLY A 279 -0.49 14.95 -6.43
CA GLY A 279 0.94 14.98 -6.13
C GLY A 279 1.28 15.45 -4.71
N SER A 280 0.29 15.80 -3.88
CA SER A 280 0.46 16.22 -2.48
C SER A 280 0.30 15.09 -1.44
N ALA A 281 0.44 13.81 -1.86
CA ALA A 281 0.22 12.63 -1.01
C ALA A 281 1.01 12.65 0.31
N ARG A 282 2.22 13.23 0.32
CA ARG A 282 3.02 13.36 1.54
C ARG A 282 2.34 14.26 2.58
N ASN A 283 1.74 15.36 2.14
CA ASN A 283 1.02 16.30 3.00
C ASN A 283 -0.31 15.69 3.46
N ALA A 284 -0.98 14.92 2.58
CA ALA A 284 -2.21 14.23 2.96
C ALA A 284 -1.98 13.09 3.96
N LEU A 285 -0.86 12.37 3.86
CA LEU A 285 -0.50 11.31 4.79
C LEU A 285 -0.28 11.82 6.23
N VAL A 286 0.03 13.11 6.39
CA VAL A 286 0.15 13.76 7.69
C VAL A 286 -1.18 13.72 8.46
N GLY A 287 -2.30 14.02 7.80
CA GLY A 287 -3.63 13.96 8.41
C GLY A 287 -3.97 12.54 8.86
N LEU A 288 -3.75 11.55 8.00
CA LEU A 288 -4.02 10.14 8.33
C LEU A 288 -3.14 9.63 9.48
N ARG A 289 -1.86 10.01 9.50
CA ARG A 289 -0.95 9.68 10.61
C ARG A 289 -1.39 10.30 11.94
N ALA A 290 -1.94 11.52 11.91
CA ALA A 290 -2.47 12.16 13.11
C ALA A 290 -3.69 11.41 13.67
N VAL A 291 -4.59 10.90 12.81
CA VAL A 291 -5.73 10.07 13.22
C VAL A 291 -5.27 8.69 13.70
N ALA A 292 -4.31 8.07 13.01
CA ALA A 292 -3.74 6.78 13.41
C ALA A 292 -2.97 6.85 14.75
N ALA A 293 -2.55 8.05 15.18
CA ALA A 293 -1.89 8.26 16.46
C ALA A 293 -2.87 8.36 17.66
N ILE A 294 -4.19 8.34 17.45
CA ILE A 294 -5.20 8.43 18.52
C ILE A 294 -4.98 7.38 19.63
N PRO A 295 -4.74 6.08 19.35
CA PRO A 295 -4.51 5.09 20.40
C PRO A 295 -3.27 5.40 21.25
N VAL A 296 -2.22 5.93 20.62
CA VAL A 296 -0.97 6.33 21.30
C VAL A 296 -1.19 7.58 22.16
N ASP A 297 -2.04 8.50 21.71
CA ASP A 297 -2.33 9.78 22.38
C ASP A 297 -3.49 9.71 23.37
N LEU A 298 -4.09 8.53 23.57
CA LEU A 298 -5.33 8.37 24.32
C LEU A 298 -5.19 8.87 25.77
N SER A 299 -4.08 8.57 26.45
CA SER A 299 -3.82 9.01 27.82
C SER A 299 -3.76 10.54 27.93
N ALA A 300 -3.09 11.20 26.98
CA ALA A 300 -2.99 12.66 26.92
C ALA A 300 -4.35 13.32 26.63
N ILE A 301 -5.15 12.72 25.72
CA ILE A 301 -6.50 13.20 25.42
C ILE A 301 -7.39 13.08 26.66
N VAL A 302 -7.37 11.93 27.35
CA VAL A 302 -8.18 11.71 28.56
C VAL A 302 -7.79 12.66 29.69
N ALA A 303 -6.49 12.82 29.95
CA ALA A 303 -6.00 13.77 30.96
C ALA A 303 -6.49 15.19 30.68
N ARG A 304 -6.44 15.62 29.42
CA ARG A 304 -6.89 16.95 29.01
C ARG A 304 -8.41 17.12 29.03
N ARG A 305 -9.18 16.07 28.78
CA ARG A 305 -10.64 16.11 28.98
C ARG A 305 -11.00 16.36 30.44
N ARG A 306 -10.25 15.79 31.38
CA ARG A 306 -10.45 16.02 32.81
C ARG A 306 -10.14 17.47 33.21
N THR A 307 -9.09 18.06 32.66
CA THR A 307 -8.77 19.48 32.93
C THR A 307 -9.78 20.44 32.30
N ILE A 308 -10.38 20.09 31.15
CA ILE A 308 -11.38 20.91 30.46
C ILE A 308 -12.78 20.76 31.06
N ALA A 309 -13.11 19.63 31.68
CA ALA A 309 -14.45 19.33 32.19
C ALA A 309 -15.07 20.44 33.07
N PRO A 310 -14.34 21.08 34.01
CA PRO A 310 -14.89 22.15 34.85
C PRO A 310 -15.27 23.42 34.07
N PHE A 311 -14.69 23.64 32.89
CA PHE A 311 -14.91 24.83 32.08
C PHE A 311 -16.10 24.70 31.12
N ARG A 312 -16.75 23.53 31.05
CA ARG A 312 -17.88 23.30 30.12
C ARG A 312 -19.18 23.82 30.72
N ARG A 313 -19.53 25.06 30.38
CA ARG A 313 -20.76 25.73 30.81
C ARG A 313 -21.86 25.71 29.76
N VAL A 314 -21.51 25.54 28.47
CA VAL A 314 -22.46 25.50 27.36
C VAL A 314 -22.62 24.09 26.76
N PRO A 315 -23.82 23.75 26.25
CA PRO A 315 -24.04 22.51 25.53
C PRO A 315 -23.22 22.47 24.23
N SER A 316 -22.74 21.29 23.84
CA SER A 316 -21.85 21.15 22.68
C SER A 316 -22.49 21.53 21.34
N ARG A 317 -23.83 21.64 21.28
CA ARG A 317 -24.54 22.12 20.10
C ARG A 317 -24.27 23.59 19.81
N GLU A 318 -24.12 24.43 20.84
CA GLU A 318 -23.79 25.85 20.68
C GLU A 318 -22.40 26.02 20.06
N VAL A 319 -21.40 25.33 20.59
CA VAL A 319 -20.04 25.35 20.03
C VAL A 319 -19.99 24.76 18.62
N THR A 320 -20.80 23.72 18.33
CA THR A 320 -20.90 23.16 16.97
C THR A 320 -21.63 24.10 16.00
N ALA A 321 -22.50 24.98 16.48
CA ALA A 321 -23.21 25.96 15.66
C ALA A 321 -22.28 27.07 15.14
N LEU A 322 -21.21 27.37 15.89
CA LEU A 322 -20.12 28.26 15.47
C LEU A 322 -19.15 27.62 14.45
N GLN A 323 -19.26 26.31 14.21
CA GLN A 323 -18.41 25.60 13.27
C GLN A 323 -19.07 25.45 11.90
N LEU A 324 -18.25 25.44 10.85
CA LEU A 324 -18.72 25.20 9.48
C LEU A 324 -19.34 23.80 9.36
N ARG A 325 -20.52 23.74 8.75
CA ARG A 325 -21.17 22.45 8.42
C ARG A 325 -20.37 21.68 7.36
N SER A 326 -19.87 22.39 6.35
CA SER A 326 -18.99 21.88 5.28
C SER A 326 -17.57 21.65 5.78
N THR A 327 -16.76 20.91 5.01
CA THR A 327 -15.31 20.83 5.30
C THR A 327 -14.63 22.14 4.93
N ALA A 328 -13.59 22.48 5.68
CA ALA A 328 -12.75 23.64 5.46
C ALA A 328 -12.32 23.81 3.99
N GLN A 329 -11.96 22.70 3.33
CA GLN A 329 -11.53 22.68 1.93
C GLN A 329 -12.66 23.00 0.96
N LEU A 330 -13.89 22.50 1.21
CA LEU A 330 -15.05 22.82 0.37
C LEU A 330 -15.48 24.27 0.52
N ALA A 331 -15.37 24.83 1.73
CA ALA A 331 -15.64 26.24 2.00
C ALA A 331 -14.64 27.16 1.27
N ALA A 332 -13.33 26.91 1.42
CA ALA A 332 -12.29 27.63 0.69
C ALA A 332 -12.44 27.49 -0.84
N PHE A 333 -12.81 26.30 -1.31
CA PHE A 333 -13.05 26.04 -2.73
C PHE A 333 -14.26 26.78 -3.29
N ALA A 334 -15.37 26.84 -2.53
CA ALA A 334 -16.58 27.54 -2.95
C ALA A 334 -16.34 29.06 -3.03
N ARG A 335 -15.54 29.61 -2.11
CA ARG A 335 -15.12 31.02 -2.12
C ARG A 335 -14.18 31.34 -3.28
N HIS A 336 -13.18 30.52 -3.53
CA HIS A 336 -12.33 30.65 -4.71
C HIS A 336 -13.11 30.65 -6.04
N ARG A 337 -14.26 29.96 -6.11
CA ARG A 337 -15.14 29.97 -7.29
C ARG A 337 -15.94 31.28 -7.43
N ARG A 338 -16.20 32.00 -6.33
CA ARG A 338 -16.82 33.34 -6.34
C ARG A 338 -15.78 34.39 -6.74
N ALA A 339 -14.59 34.36 -6.12
CA ALA A 339 -13.48 35.24 -6.47
C ALA A 339 -13.07 35.15 -7.95
N LEU A 340 -13.03 33.94 -8.53
CA LEU A 340 -12.75 33.76 -9.96
C LEU A 340 -13.88 34.29 -10.88
N ARG A 341 -15.13 34.33 -10.41
CA ARG A 341 -16.25 34.92 -11.18
C ARG A 341 -16.22 36.43 -11.12
N GLU A 342 -15.84 37.00 -9.98
CA GLU A 342 -15.67 38.44 -9.79
C GLU A 342 -14.43 38.98 -10.52
N GLN A 343 -13.34 38.19 -10.61
CA GLN A 343 -12.18 38.52 -11.44
C GLN A 343 -12.48 38.48 -12.94
N GLN A 344 -13.42 37.65 -13.40
CA GLN A 344 -13.83 37.65 -14.82
C GLN A 344 -14.62 38.91 -15.22
N THR A 345 -15.09 39.70 -14.24
CA THR A 345 -15.79 40.96 -14.46
C THR A 345 -14.91 42.21 -14.31
N SER A 346 -13.61 42.07 -14.01
CA SER A 346 -12.69 43.21 -13.82
C SER A 346 -11.55 43.21 -14.85
N GLU A 347 -11.46 44.27 -15.67
CA GLU A 347 -10.55 44.41 -16.82
C GLU A 347 -9.05 44.69 -16.49
N THR A 348 -8.51 44.21 -15.37
CA THR A 348 -7.07 44.43 -15.07
C THR A 348 -6.31 43.12 -14.83
N PRO A 349 -5.24 42.83 -15.62
CA PRO A 349 -4.45 41.62 -15.46
C PRO A 349 -3.44 41.82 -14.33
N SER A 350 -3.78 41.36 -13.12
CA SER A 350 -2.80 41.23 -12.04
C SER A 350 -2.18 39.83 -11.99
N LEU A 351 -0.93 39.79 -11.53
CA LEU A 351 0.03 38.70 -11.56
C LEU A 351 -0.56 37.33 -11.22
N ARG A 352 -0.28 36.34 -12.09
CA ARG A 352 -0.69 34.95 -11.94
C ARG A 352 -0.24 34.37 -10.59
N PRO A 353 -1.15 33.94 -9.69
CA PRO A 353 -0.78 33.05 -8.62
C PRO A 353 -0.43 31.68 -9.22
N VAL A 354 0.76 31.17 -8.92
CA VAL A 354 1.14 29.79 -9.21
C VAL A 354 0.33 28.88 -8.28
N ALA A 355 -0.89 28.50 -8.68
CA ALA A 355 -1.69 27.51 -7.97
C ALA A 355 -2.58 26.66 -8.89
N THR A 356 -2.16 25.41 -9.11
CA THR A 356 -2.94 24.15 -9.30
C THR A 356 -4.30 24.17 -10.03
N SER A 357 -4.46 24.90 -11.14
CA SER A 357 -5.65 24.86 -12.01
C SER A 357 -5.97 23.46 -12.63
N GLY A 358 -5.06 22.48 -12.51
CA GLY A 358 -5.31 21.09 -12.91
C GLY A 358 -6.15 20.23 -11.93
N SER A 359 -6.45 20.72 -10.72
CA SER A 359 -6.97 19.89 -9.62
C SER A 359 -8.39 19.33 -9.86
N ARG A 360 -9.36 20.14 -10.33
CA ARG A 360 -10.79 19.74 -10.35
C ARG A 360 -11.09 18.58 -11.29
N THR A 361 -10.66 18.67 -12.55
CA THR A 361 -10.94 17.61 -13.53
C THR A 361 -10.19 16.34 -13.17
N THR A 362 -8.98 16.47 -12.64
CA THR A 362 -8.20 15.32 -12.15
C THR A 362 -8.85 14.67 -10.92
N VAL A 363 -9.38 15.44 -9.98
CA VAL A 363 -10.08 14.92 -8.80
C VAL A 363 -11.39 14.24 -9.19
N LEU A 364 -12.20 14.85 -10.06
CA LEU A 364 -13.47 14.26 -10.51
C LEU A 364 -13.26 12.94 -11.26
N LEU A 365 -12.28 12.90 -12.16
CA LEU A 365 -11.94 11.69 -12.91
C LEU A 365 -11.30 10.60 -12.02
N ALA A 366 -10.53 10.99 -10.99
CA ALA A 366 -10.03 10.04 -10.01
C ALA A 366 -11.15 9.44 -9.14
N LEU A 367 -12.11 10.27 -8.73
CA LEU A 367 -13.31 9.84 -8.03
C LEU A 367 -14.20 8.95 -8.91
N SER A 368 -14.32 9.24 -10.21
CA SER A 368 -15.06 8.36 -11.12
C SER A 368 -14.37 7.01 -11.31
N LEU A 369 -13.04 6.98 -11.39
CA LEU A 369 -12.29 5.72 -11.43
C LEU A 369 -12.50 4.91 -10.14
N LEU A 370 -12.44 5.56 -8.98
CA LEU A 370 -12.72 4.95 -7.68
C LEU A 370 -14.15 4.39 -7.62
N ALA A 371 -15.13 5.16 -8.06
CA ALA A 371 -16.52 4.72 -8.12
C ALA A 371 -16.69 3.53 -9.08
N LEU A 372 -16.00 3.53 -10.22
CA LEU A 372 -16.06 2.45 -11.20
C LEU A 372 -15.56 1.12 -10.61
N VAL A 373 -14.41 1.15 -9.91
CA VAL A 373 -13.84 -0.03 -9.27
C VAL A 373 -14.72 -0.54 -8.13
N ILE A 374 -15.27 0.36 -7.31
CA ILE A 374 -16.19 0.00 -6.23
C ILE A 374 -17.48 -0.62 -6.79
N VAL A 375 -18.09 0.01 -7.80
CA VAL A 375 -19.33 -0.49 -8.42
C VAL A 375 -19.08 -1.83 -9.11
N GLY A 376 -17.98 -1.96 -9.85
CA GLY A 376 -17.62 -3.19 -10.56
C GLY A 376 -17.23 -4.35 -9.64
N SER A 377 -16.77 -4.04 -8.41
CA SER A 377 -16.39 -5.04 -7.39
C SER A 377 -17.41 -5.19 -6.27
N ARG A 378 -18.58 -4.55 -6.34
CA ARG A 378 -19.52 -4.48 -5.21
C ARG A 378 -19.94 -5.85 -4.67
N GLN A 379 -20.20 -6.83 -5.54
CA GLN A 379 -20.57 -8.18 -5.11
C GLN A 379 -19.38 -8.94 -4.53
N LEU A 380 -18.15 -8.63 -4.94
CA LEU A 380 -16.94 -9.20 -4.33
C LEU A 380 -16.65 -8.59 -2.95
N ILE A 381 -17.00 -7.32 -2.74
CA ILE A 381 -16.77 -6.61 -1.46
C ILE A 381 -17.78 -7.08 -0.40
N TRP A 382 -19.05 -7.19 -0.78
CA TRP A 382 -20.13 -7.61 0.13
C TRP A 382 -20.28 -9.13 0.23
N GLY A 383 -19.88 -9.85 -0.81
CA GLY A 383 -19.73 -11.32 -0.81
C GLY A 383 -18.29 -11.75 -0.60
N GLU A 384 -18.03 -13.01 -0.89
CA GLU A 384 -16.67 -13.56 -0.95
C GLU A 384 -16.26 -13.77 -2.40
N VAL A 385 -14.95 -13.70 -2.67
CA VAL A 385 -14.41 -14.04 -4.00
C VAL A 385 -14.67 -15.53 -4.24
N SER A 386 -15.31 -15.87 -5.37
CA SER A 386 -15.53 -17.28 -5.71
C SER A 386 -14.18 -18.00 -5.85
N PRO A 387 -14.04 -19.24 -5.36
CA PRO A 387 -12.78 -19.95 -5.40
C PRO A 387 -12.49 -20.50 -6.81
N VAL A 388 -12.14 -19.63 -7.75
CA VAL A 388 -11.90 -19.99 -9.16
C VAL A 388 -10.40 -20.03 -9.44
N GLY A 389 -9.91 -21.05 -10.16
CA GLY A 389 -8.51 -21.14 -10.56
C GLY A 389 -7.54 -21.03 -9.38
N GLN A 390 -6.71 -19.98 -9.38
CA GLN A 390 -5.76 -19.68 -8.31
C GLN A 390 -6.35 -18.90 -7.11
N PHE A 391 -7.62 -18.47 -7.15
CA PHE A 391 -8.28 -17.73 -6.07
C PHE A 391 -8.77 -18.65 -4.94
N VAL A 392 -7.86 -19.46 -4.41
CA VAL A 392 -8.11 -20.21 -3.18
C VAL A 392 -7.77 -19.35 -1.96
N ALA A 393 -8.35 -19.67 -0.80
CA ALA A 393 -8.02 -18.99 0.44
C ALA A 393 -6.51 -19.08 0.71
N PHE A 394 -5.91 -17.98 1.19
CA PHE A 394 -4.46 -17.95 1.44
C PHE A 394 -4.03 -18.96 2.50
N ALA A 395 -4.84 -19.10 3.54
CA ALA A 395 -4.78 -20.12 4.56
C ALA A 395 -6.23 -20.44 4.97
N ARG A 396 -6.46 -21.57 5.63
CA ARG A 396 -7.76 -21.86 6.23
C ARG A 396 -8.02 -20.89 7.39
N ASP A 397 -9.27 -20.48 7.59
CA ASP A 397 -9.63 -19.44 8.57
C ASP A 397 -9.50 -19.92 10.04
N ASP A 398 -9.33 -21.22 10.28
CA ASP A 398 -9.02 -21.84 11.58
C ASP A 398 -7.52 -21.78 11.94
N VAL A 399 -6.64 -21.52 10.96
CA VAL A 399 -5.19 -21.47 11.18
C VAL A 399 -4.79 -20.16 11.86
N SER A 400 -4.13 -20.27 13.02
CA SER A 400 -3.65 -19.09 13.73
C SER A 400 -2.40 -18.47 13.06
N MET A 401 -2.17 -17.17 13.28
CA MET A 401 -0.95 -16.50 12.78
C MET A 401 0.33 -17.14 13.32
N ARG A 402 0.28 -17.70 14.54
CA ARG A 402 1.42 -18.39 15.15
C ARG A 402 1.74 -19.68 14.39
N ASP A 403 0.72 -20.33 13.85
CA ASP A 403 0.90 -21.54 13.07
C ASP A 403 1.50 -21.23 11.70
N LEU A 404 1.11 -20.14 11.04
CA LEU A 404 1.80 -19.70 9.81
C LEU A 404 3.28 -19.35 10.03
N VAL A 405 3.61 -18.67 11.14
CA VAL A 405 5.01 -18.43 11.52
C VAL A 405 5.74 -19.74 11.79
N ARG A 406 5.09 -20.68 12.48
CA ARG A 406 5.65 -22.01 12.74
C ARG A 406 5.91 -22.78 11.45
N GLN A 407 4.94 -22.78 10.53
CA GLN A 407 5.05 -23.41 9.22
C GLN A 407 6.24 -22.84 8.44
N TYR A 408 6.38 -21.52 8.39
CA TYR A 408 7.52 -20.86 7.74
C TYR A 408 8.89 -21.23 8.38
N LEU A 409 8.93 -21.40 9.70
CA LEU A 409 10.16 -21.76 10.44
C LEU A 409 10.43 -23.27 10.55
N SER A 410 9.45 -24.11 10.22
CA SER A 410 9.49 -25.58 10.41
C SER A 410 10.58 -26.26 9.59
N GLY A 411 10.89 -25.67 8.43
CA GLY A 411 11.74 -26.26 7.43
C GLY A 411 11.14 -27.45 6.69
N TRP A 412 9.80 -27.44 6.57
CA TRP A 412 9.01 -28.26 5.69
C TRP A 412 8.34 -27.39 4.60
N SER A 413 8.41 -27.80 3.34
CA SER A 413 7.67 -27.20 2.22
C SER A 413 6.43 -28.04 1.95
N PHE A 414 5.23 -27.43 1.87
CA PHE A 414 3.96 -28.17 1.73
C PHE A 414 3.45 -28.32 0.29
N GLY A 415 4.22 -27.94 -0.73
CA GLY A 415 3.80 -28.16 -2.12
C GLY A 415 3.92 -29.64 -2.52
N GLY A 416 2.95 -30.17 -3.25
CA GLY A 416 2.96 -31.58 -3.68
C GLY A 416 2.76 -32.54 -2.50
N PHE A 417 3.60 -33.59 -2.41
CA PHE A 417 3.72 -34.46 -1.22
C PHE A 417 4.49 -33.83 -0.05
N GLY A 418 4.93 -32.57 -0.24
CA GLY A 418 5.83 -31.87 0.66
C GLY A 418 7.30 -32.27 0.48
N ALA A 419 8.20 -31.56 1.17
CA ALA A 419 9.63 -31.85 1.18
C ALA A 419 10.31 -31.27 2.44
N PRO A 420 11.37 -31.91 2.97
CA PRO A 420 12.13 -31.43 4.13
C PRO A 420 13.08 -30.26 3.77
N THR A 421 12.55 -29.22 3.13
CA THR A 421 13.27 -28.02 2.69
C THR A 421 12.55 -26.74 3.11
N ALA A 422 13.12 -25.59 2.76
CA ALA A 422 12.61 -24.30 3.23
C ALA A 422 11.23 -23.97 2.65
N SER A 423 10.34 -23.51 3.52
CA SER A 423 9.01 -23.08 3.10
C SER A 423 9.07 -21.78 2.30
N PRO A 424 8.12 -21.54 1.38
CA PRO A 424 8.07 -20.32 0.59
C PRO A 424 8.02 -19.05 1.45
N THR A 425 8.73 -18.00 1.02
CA THR A 425 8.73 -16.67 1.67
C THR A 425 7.32 -16.07 1.76
N ALA A 426 6.42 -16.44 0.84
CA ALA A 426 5.03 -16.02 0.85
C ALA A 426 4.31 -16.35 2.17
N LEU A 427 4.66 -17.46 2.84
CA LEU A 427 4.08 -17.83 4.14
C LEU A 427 4.47 -16.83 5.24
N GLY A 428 5.74 -16.41 5.27
CA GLY A 428 6.19 -15.37 6.19
C GLY A 428 5.52 -14.03 5.93
N ALA A 429 5.34 -13.67 4.65
CA ALA A 429 4.61 -12.46 4.25
C ALA A 429 3.11 -12.54 4.63
N LEU A 430 2.48 -13.71 4.47
CA LEU A 430 1.10 -13.96 4.88
C LEU A 430 0.91 -13.89 6.39
N ALA A 431 1.86 -14.38 7.18
CA ALA A 431 1.81 -14.26 8.63
C ALA A 431 1.73 -12.78 9.07
N ILE A 432 2.47 -11.89 8.40
CA ILE A 432 2.41 -10.44 8.63
C ILE A 432 1.09 -9.86 8.11
N ALA A 433 0.64 -10.25 6.91
CA ALA A 433 -0.61 -9.79 6.34
C ALA A 433 -1.84 -10.22 7.17
N GLY A 434 -1.79 -11.41 7.78
CA GLY A 434 -2.82 -11.94 8.67
C GLY A 434 -3.03 -11.08 9.92
N VAL A 435 -1.99 -10.39 10.42
CA VAL A 435 -2.11 -9.40 11.51
C VAL A 435 -2.98 -8.22 11.08
N VAL A 436 -2.80 -7.75 9.84
CA VAL A 436 -3.61 -6.65 9.28
C VAL A 436 -5.04 -7.11 8.99
N ALA A 437 -5.22 -8.36 8.55
CA ALA A 437 -6.51 -8.95 8.23
C ALA A 437 -7.27 -9.49 9.46
N VAL A 438 -6.71 -9.38 10.67
CA VAL A 438 -7.30 -9.91 11.92
C VAL A 438 -7.67 -11.40 11.78
N GLY A 439 -6.86 -12.16 11.04
CA GLY A 439 -7.05 -13.62 10.85
C GLY A 439 -8.10 -14.03 9.84
N ARG A 440 -8.77 -13.10 9.15
CA ARG A 440 -9.72 -13.44 8.07
C ARG A 440 -9.00 -13.53 6.73
N PHE A 441 -8.49 -14.71 6.36
CA PHE A 441 -7.70 -14.90 5.14
C PHE A 441 -8.56 -14.85 3.88
N SER A 442 -9.82 -15.27 3.97
CA SER A 442 -10.81 -15.10 2.88
C SER A 442 -11.05 -13.61 2.56
N GLY A 443 -11.17 -12.76 3.59
CA GLY A 443 -11.28 -11.31 3.43
C GLY A 443 -9.99 -10.66 2.91
N LEU A 444 -8.82 -11.19 3.28
CA LEU A 444 -7.53 -10.74 2.75
C LEU A 444 -7.43 -10.98 1.23
N LEU A 445 -7.93 -12.12 0.72
CA LEU A 445 -8.00 -12.39 -0.71
C LEU A 445 -8.87 -11.35 -1.42
N THR A 446 -10.07 -11.07 -0.91
CA THR A 446 -10.94 -10.01 -1.45
C THR A 446 -10.22 -8.66 -1.47
N PHE A 447 -9.50 -8.31 -0.40
CA PHE A 447 -8.73 -7.07 -0.32
C PHE A 447 -7.62 -7.01 -1.37
N VAL A 448 -6.88 -8.11 -1.59
CA VAL A 448 -5.83 -8.18 -2.62
C VAL A 448 -6.43 -8.05 -4.02
N VAL A 449 -7.54 -8.76 -4.30
CA VAL A 449 -8.22 -8.72 -5.60
C VAL A 449 -8.73 -7.32 -5.92
N VAL A 450 -9.51 -6.71 -5.03
CA VAL A 450 -10.06 -5.35 -5.25
C VAL A 450 -8.96 -4.28 -5.19
N GLY A 451 -8.01 -4.44 -4.25
CA GLY A 451 -6.87 -3.55 -4.07
C GLY A 451 -5.96 -3.47 -5.31
N SER A 452 -5.83 -4.58 -6.06
CA SER A 452 -4.99 -4.65 -7.26
C SER A 452 -5.35 -3.61 -8.33
N PHE A 453 -6.65 -3.32 -8.54
CA PHE A 453 -7.11 -2.29 -9.49
C PHE A 453 -6.63 -0.89 -9.10
N PHE A 454 -6.63 -0.59 -7.80
CA PHE A 454 -6.11 0.67 -7.29
C PHE A 454 -4.58 0.75 -7.40
N VAL A 455 -3.89 -0.34 -7.07
CA VAL A 455 -2.43 -0.43 -7.19
C VAL A 455 -2.00 -0.23 -8.65
N ALA A 456 -2.69 -0.87 -9.60
CA ALA A 456 -2.47 -0.71 -11.04
C ALA A 456 -2.68 0.75 -11.50
N ALA A 457 -3.81 1.36 -11.12
CA ALA A 457 -4.14 2.74 -11.46
C ALA A 457 -3.10 3.74 -10.94
N VAL A 458 -2.75 3.63 -9.65
CA VAL A 458 -1.77 4.53 -9.00
C VAL A 458 -0.37 4.31 -9.55
N GLY A 459 0.01 3.07 -9.84
CA GLY A 459 1.29 2.75 -10.48
C GLY A 459 1.42 3.43 -11.84
N THR A 460 0.41 3.28 -12.69
CA THR A 460 0.40 3.89 -14.03
C THR A 460 0.33 5.42 -13.96
N TRP A 461 -0.44 5.98 -13.01
CA TRP A 461 -0.44 7.42 -12.72
C TRP A 461 0.95 7.95 -12.38
N ARG A 462 1.75 7.19 -11.61
CA ARG A 462 3.11 7.59 -11.26
C ARG A 462 4.08 7.46 -12.43
N LEU A 463 4.02 6.34 -13.16
CA LEU A 463 4.85 6.06 -14.32
C LEU A 463 4.66 7.11 -15.43
N SER A 464 3.41 7.45 -15.74
CA SER A 464 3.04 8.43 -16.76
C SER A 464 3.45 9.87 -16.43
N GLY A 465 4.01 10.13 -15.24
CA GLY A 465 4.58 11.43 -14.88
C GLY A 465 5.70 11.91 -15.79
N ALA A 466 6.35 10.99 -16.52
CA ALA A 466 7.36 11.33 -17.54
C ALA A 466 6.75 11.80 -18.88
N ILE A 467 5.46 11.55 -19.13
CA ILE A 467 4.82 11.78 -20.44
C ILE A 467 4.11 13.14 -20.48
N GLY A 468 3.42 13.52 -19.41
CA GLY A 468 2.59 14.72 -19.42
C GLY A 468 2.00 15.11 -18.07
N ASP A 469 1.09 16.09 -18.12
CA ASP A 469 0.44 16.67 -16.95
C ASP A 469 -0.59 15.74 -16.31
N ALA A 470 -1.17 16.18 -15.18
CA ALA A 470 -2.18 15.44 -14.42
C ALA A 470 -3.31 14.83 -15.28
N ARG A 471 -3.75 15.51 -16.34
CA ARG A 471 -4.80 14.99 -17.25
C ARG A 471 -4.33 13.77 -18.06
N VAL A 472 -3.11 13.83 -18.59
CA VAL A 472 -2.49 12.73 -19.35
C VAL A 472 -2.25 11.53 -18.46
N ARG A 473 -1.77 11.79 -17.24
CA ARG A 473 -1.51 10.76 -16.24
C ARG A 473 -2.78 10.03 -15.82
N LEU A 474 -3.90 10.76 -15.73
CA LEU A 474 -5.19 10.18 -15.38
C LEU A 474 -5.75 9.30 -16.48
N LEU A 475 -5.64 9.75 -17.73
CA LEU A 475 -6.05 8.95 -18.87
C LEU A 475 -5.26 7.64 -18.91
N ALA A 476 -3.93 7.70 -18.74
CA ALA A 476 -3.09 6.51 -18.68
C ALA A 476 -3.53 5.54 -17.57
N ALA A 477 -3.75 6.07 -16.36
CA ALA A 477 -4.21 5.28 -15.22
C ALA A 477 -5.59 4.64 -15.46
N THR A 478 -6.51 5.39 -16.07
CA THR A 478 -7.87 4.93 -16.39
C THR A 478 -7.85 3.85 -17.46
N LEU A 479 -7.13 4.08 -18.57
CA LEU A 479 -7.00 3.12 -19.66
C LEU A 479 -6.34 1.81 -19.20
N TYR A 480 -5.33 1.89 -18.33
CA TYR A 480 -4.68 0.70 -17.81
C TYR A 480 -5.56 -0.05 -16.81
N ALA A 481 -6.16 0.64 -15.84
CA ALA A 481 -7.04 0.03 -14.84
C ALA A 481 -8.30 -0.57 -15.47
N ALA A 482 -8.80 0.07 -16.53
CA ALA A 482 -9.90 -0.44 -17.34
C ALA A 482 -9.42 -1.37 -18.46
N SER A 483 -8.16 -1.80 -18.52
CA SER A 483 -7.79 -2.82 -19.51
C SER A 483 -8.49 -4.15 -19.21
N PRO A 484 -8.83 -4.97 -20.23
CA PRO A 484 -9.45 -6.28 -20.00
C PRO A 484 -8.63 -7.20 -19.09
N VAL A 485 -7.31 -7.02 -19.00
CA VAL A 485 -6.39 -7.93 -18.29
C VAL A 485 -6.77 -8.12 -16.82
N GLY A 486 -7.01 -7.03 -16.08
CA GLY A 486 -7.38 -7.12 -14.66
C GLY A 486 -8.71 -7.84 -14.46
N MET A 487 -9.71 -7.54 -15.30
CA MET A 487 -11.01 -8.22 -15.29
C MET A 487 -10.88 -9.71 -15.61
N LEU A 488 -10.16 -10.05 -16.69
CA LEU A 488 -9.95 -11.43 -17.13
C LEU A 488 -9.20 -12.24 -16.07
N ALA A 489 -8.24 -11.62 -15.37
CA ALA A 489 -7.51 -12.25 -14.28
C ALA A 489 -8.43 -12.54 -13.08
N VAL A 490 -9.38 -11.66 -12.77
CA VAL A 490 -10.39 -11.91 -11.73
C VAL A 490 -11.39 -12.98 -12.16
N ARG A 491 -11.88 -12.89 -13.40
CA ARG A 491 -12.85 -13.83 -13.97
C ARG A 491 -12.31 -15.26 -14.03
N ASP A 492 -11.09 -15.43 -14.50
CA ASP A 492 -10.43 -16.74 -14.66
C ASP A 492 -9.67 -17.16 -13.39
N GLY A 493 -9.68 -16.33 -12.34
CA GLY A 493 -9.04 -16.61 -11.06
C GLY A 493 -7.51 -16.70 -11.11
N ARG A 494 -6.85 -15.99 -12.02
CA ARG A 494 -5.39 -16.04 -12.22
C ARG A 494 -4.69 -14.99 -11.36
N ARG A 495 -4.34 -15.37 -10.14
CA ARG A 495 -3.65 -14.51 -9.16
C ARG A 495 -2.32 -13.98 -9.70
N ASP A 496 -1.52 -14.84 -10.31
CA ASP A 496 -0.17 -14.47 -10.75
C ASP A 496 -0.23 -13.36 -11.80
N ALA A 497 -1.13 -13.50 -12.78
CA ALA A 497 -1.39 -12.47 -13.79
C ALA A 497 -1.90 -11.15 -13.17
N LEU A 498 -2.79 -11.23 -12.16
CA LEU A 498 -3.33 -10.06 -11.47
C LEU A 498 -2.24 -9.29 -10.70
N ILE A 499 -1.36 -10.00 -9.97
CA ILE A 499 -0.25 -9.39 -9.23
C ILE A 499 0.72 -8.71 -10.19
N ILE A 500 1.09 -9.39 -11.29
CA ILE A 500 2.00 -8.85 -12.31
C ILE A 500 1.39 -7.58 -12.93
N TRP A 501 0.12 -7.63 -13.33
CA TRP A 501 -0.60 -6.47 -13.86
C TRP A 501 -0.64 -5.30 -12.87
N ALA A 502 -0.89 -5.55 -11.59
CA ALA A 502 -0.94 -4.47 -10.60
C ALA A 502 0.42 -3.81 -10.33
N LEU A 503 1.49 -4.61 -10.25
CA LEU A 503 2.81 -4.14 -9.80
C LEU A 503 3.74 -3.70 -10.95
N LEU A 504 3.51 -4.14 -12.18
CA LEU A 504 4.38 -3.80 -13.32
C LEU A 504 4.58 -2.28 -13.52
N PRO A 505 3.54 -1.42 -13.42
CA PRO A 505 3.74 0.02 -13.56
C PRO A 505 4.63 0.63 -12.45
N TRP A 506 4.59 0.07 -11.23
CA TRP A 506 5.44 0.51 -10.12
C TRP A 506 6.90 0.14 -10.33
N ILE A 507 7.16 -1.08 -10.80
CA ILE A 507 8.49 -1.56 -11.15
C ILE A 507 9.13 -0.61 -12.17
N LEU A 508 8.38 -0.25 -13.23
CA LEU A 508 8.86 0.69 -14.25
C LEU A 508 9.01 2.12 -13.73
N ASP A 509 8.12 2.63 -12.85
CA ASP A 509 8.28 3.96 -12.25
C ASP A 509 9.54 4.06 -11.40
N PHE A 510 9.84 3.03 -10.59
CA PHE A 510 11.07 3.01 -9.80
C PHE A 510 12.32 2.90 -10.69
N ALA A 511 12.34 1.98 -11.66
CA ALA A 511 13.46 1.82 -12.60
C ALA A 511 13.74 3.12 -13.37
N ARG A 512 12.69 3.78 -13.88
CA ARG A 512 12.76 5.08 -14.53
C ARG A 512 13.40 6.16 -13.65
N ARG A 513 12.96 6.28 -12.39
CA ARG A 513 13.48 7.28 -11.44
C ARG A 513 14.93 6.98 -11.04
N ILE A 514 15.31 5.71 -10.94
CA ILE A 514 16.71 5.29 -10.69
C ILE A 514 17.59 5.68 -11.88
N ALA A 515 17.09 5.52 -13.09
CA ALA A 515 17.76 5.91 -14.33
C ALA A 515 17.86 7.44 -14.51
N GLY A 516 17.17 8.24 -13.70
CA GLY A 516 17.13 9.70 -13.82
C GLY A 516 16.28 10.20 -14.99
N LEU A 517 15.38 9.36 -15.50
CA LEU A 517 14.42 9.72 -16.55
C LEU A 517 13.21 10.42 -15.92
N ASP A 518 13.41 11.59 -15.32
CA ASP A 518 12.32 12.41 -14.73
C ASP A 518 12.03 13.66 -15.57
N ARG A 519 10.88 14.30 -15.31
CA ARG A 519 10.50 15.53 -16.00
C ARG A 519 11.33 16.70 -15.45
N ASP A 520 12.14 17.33 -16.30
CA ASP A 520 12.82 18.57 -15.95
C ASP A 520 11.78 19.70 -15.80
N PRO A 521 11.68 20.37 -14.64
CA PRO A 521 10.76 21.48 -14.45
C PRO A 521 11.14 22.75 -15.22
N LEU A 522 12.40 22.88 -15.66
CA LEU A 522 12.91 24.08 -16.34
C LEU A 522 12.96 23.91 -17.87
N ASP A 523 13.17 22.70 -18.38
CA ASP A 523 13.24 22.40 -19.81
C ASP A 523 12.25 21.30 -20.20
N ALA A 524 11.09 21.69 -20.74
CA ALA A 524 10.04 20.76 -21.17
C ALA A 524 10.40 19.92 -22.42
N VAL A 525 11.62 20.06 -22.97
CA VAL A 525 11.96 19.65 -24.35
C VAL A 525 13.06 18.58 -24.43
N ARG A 526 13.85 18.32 -23.37
CA ARG A 526 14.91 17.29 -23.38
C ARG A 526 14.87 16.41 -22.12
N GLU A 527 15.04 15.09 -22.30
CA GLU A 527 15.36 14.18 -21.19
C GLU A 527 16.74 14.56 -20.64
N SER A 528 16.80 15.34 -19.56
CA SER A 528 18.03 15.65 -18.83
C SER A 528 18.24 14.59 -17.73
N SER A 529 19.41 13.95 -17.70
CA SER A 529 19.73 12.95 -16.68
C SER A 529 20.13 13.63 -15.36
N VAL A 530 19.18 14.22 -14.64
CA VAL A 530 19.45 14.76 -13.30
C VAL A 530 19.52 13.59 -12.32
N ARG A 531 20.74 13.25 -11.89
CA ARG A 531 20.96 12.10 -10.99
C ARG A 531 20.33 12.39 -9.61
N PRO A 532 19.48 11.50 -9.09
CA PRO A 532 19.04 11.60 -7.71
C PRO A 532 20.24 11.47 -6.77
N THR A 533 20.24 12.24 -5.67
CA THR A 533 21.24 12.13 -4.61
C THR A 533 21.37 10.68 -4.12
N GLY A 534 22.56 10.28 -3.65
CA GLY A 534 22.81 8.88 -3.26
C GLY A 534 21.81 8.33 -2.22
N ALA A 535 21.24 9.19 -1.38
CA ALA A 535 20.20 8.82 -0.41
C ALA A 535 18.88 8.42 -1.09
N ARG A 536 18.43 9.24 -2.04
CA ARG A 536 17.17 9.01 -2.75
C ARG A 536 17.30 7.83 -3.69
N ARG A 537 18.47 7.64 -4.30
CA ARG A 537 18.74 6.51 -5.20
C ARG A 537 18.73 5.16 -4.47
N SER A 538 19.37 5.07 -3.31
CA SER A 538 19.34 3.86 -2.48
C SER A 538 17.93 3.53 -1.99
N GLN A 539 17.14 4.54 -1.60
CA GLN A 539 15.73 4.35 -1.27
C GLN A 539 14.92 3.80 -2.45
N LEU A 540 15.09 4.37 -3.65
CA LEU A 540 14.38 3.91 -4.85
C LEU A 540 14.80 2.49 -5.24
N ALA A 541 16.09 2.17 -5.16
CA ALA A 541 16.60 0.82 -5.43
C ALA A 541 16.05 -0.20 -4.42
N ALA A 542 16.02 0.14 -3.12
CA ALA A 542 15.41 -0.70 -2.10
C ALA A 542 13.89 -0.86 -2.30
N SER A 543 13.20 0.19 -2.76
CA SER A 543 11.77 0.13 -3.07
C SER A 543 11.47 -0.76 -4.29
N LEU A 544 12.27 -0.63 -5.36
CA LEU A 544 12.20 -1.51 -6.53
C LEU A 544 12.42 -2.97 -6.11
N LEU A 545 13.50 -3.20 -5.36
CA LEU A 545 13.86 -4.52 -4.87
C LEU A 545 12.76 -5.13 -4.00
N PHE A 546 12.19 -4.35 -3.06
CA PHE A 546 11.07 -4.78 -2.22
C PHE A 546 9.87 -5.24 -3.06
N VAL A 547 9.45 -4.44 -4.06
CA VAL A 547 8.29 -4.77 -4.91
C VAL A 547 8.54 -6.00 -5.76
N VAL A 548 9.69 -6.10 -6.43
CA VAL A 548 10.03 -7.25 -7.28
C VAL A 548 10.18 -8.53 -6.45
N SER A 549 10.77 -8.44 -5.26
CA SER A 549 10.95 -9.58 -4.36
C SER A 549 9.64 -10.09 -3.76
N ALA A 550 8.74 -9.17 -3.39
CA ALA A 550 7.43 -9.52 -2.88
C ALA A 550 6.59 -10.15 -4.00
N MET A 551 6.62 -9.58 -5.20
CA MET A 551 5.97 -10.16 -6.38
C MET A 551 6.48 -11.57 -6.68
N PHE A 552 7.81 -11.78 -6.66
CA PHE A 552 8.43 -13.09 -6.89
C PHE A 552 8.01 -14.13 -5.84
N ALA A 553 7.88 -13.74 -4.58
CA ALA A 553 7.48 -14.66 -3.51
C ALA A 553 6.08 -15.26 -3.74
N PHE A 554 5.14 -14.48 -4.28
CA PHE A 554 3.75 -14.92 -4.54
C PHE A 554 3.53 -15.46 -5.96
N ALA A 555 4.31 -14.99 -6.93
CA ALA A 555 4.18 -15.32 -8.35
C ALA A 555 5.56 -15.42 -9.00
N PRO A 556 6.25 -16.58 -8.94
CA PRO A 556 7.61 -16.75 -9.48
C PRO A 556 7.72 -16.45 -10.97
N VAL A 557 6.67 -16.76 -11.74
CA VAL A 557 6.54 -16.47 -13.17
C VAL A 557 6.77 -14.99 -13.51
N SER A 558 6.58 -14.10 -12.54
CA SER A 558 6.85 -12.68 -12.68
C SER A 558 8.31 -12.35 -13.01
N ALA A 559 9.27 -13.19 -12.63
CA ALA A 559 10.67 -13.01 -13.01
C ALA A 559 10.87 -13.08 -14.52
N ALA A 560 10.20 -14.02 -15.20
CA ALA A 560 10.23 -14.14 -16.66
C ALA A 560 9.61 -12.91 -17.34
N VAL A 561 8.50 -12.39 -16.80
CA VAL A 561 7.85 -11.18 -17.33
C VAL A 561 8.73 -9.94 -17.15
N VAL A 562 9.34 -9.75 -15.98
CA VAL A 562 10.23 -8.61 -15.73
C VAL A 562 11.50 -8.69 -16.58
N ALA A 563 12.07 -9.89 -16.76
CA ALA A 563 13.20 -10.10 -17.66
C ALA A 563 12.83 -9.75 -19.12
N MET A 564 11.68 -10.22 -19.59
CA MET A 564 11.15 -9.89 -20.92
C MET A 564 10.93 -8.38 -21.08
N VAL A 565 10.39 -7.71 -20.07
CA VAL A 565 10.21 -6.25 -20.05
C VAL A 565 11.56 -5.53 -20.12
N ALA A 566 12.59 -6.02 -19.41
CA ALA A 566 13.94 -5.47 -19.51
C ALA A 566 14.51 -5.63 -20.93
N VAL A 567 14.27 -6.77 -21.60
CA VAL A 567 14.65 -6.99 -23.00
C VAL A 567 13.89 -6.07 -23.95
N ALA A 568 12.57 -5.90 -23.78
CA ALA A 568 11.78 -4.96 -24.58
C ALA A 568 12.32 -3.52 -24.47
N LEU A 569 12.68 -3.10 -23.26
CA LEU A 569 13.23 -1.77 -23.01
C LEU A 569 14.66 -1.62 -23.56
N LEU A 570 15.44 -2.70 -23.58
CA LEU A 570 16.74 -2.75 -24.25
C LEU A 570 16.60 -2.62 -25.77
N VAL A 571 15.65 -3.33 -26.39
CA VAL A 571 15.35 -3.20 -27.83
C VAL A 571 14.91 -1.78 -28.16
N ALA A 572 14.02 -1.19 -27.35
CA ALA A 572 13.63 0.21 -27.51
C ALA A 572 14.82 1.18 -27.33
N ALA A 573 15.79 0.86 -26.46
CA ALA A 573 16.95 1.70 -26.24
C ALA A 573 17.84 1.88 -27.49
N PHE A 574 17.84 0.92 -28.42
CA PHE A 574 18.63 1.01 -29.66
C PHE A 574 18.09 2.04 -30.65
N PHE A 575 16.78 2.27 -30.70
CA PHE A 575 16.17 3.24 -31.63
C PHE A 575 15.70 4.54 -30.94
N ALA A 576 15.65 4.57 -29.60
CA ALA A 576 15.25 5.76 -28.84
C ALA A 576 16.35 6.82 -28.82
N SER A 577 15.99 8.09 -28.98
CA SER A 577 16.89 9.25 -28.90
C SER A 577 17.32 9.63 -27.46
N SER A 578 17.31 8.67 -26.53
CA SER A 578 17.65 8.87 -25.11
C SER A 578 19.15 8.67 -24.88
N PRO A 579 19.75 9.31 -23.85
CA PRO A 579 21.13 9.06 -23.49
C PRO A 579 21.34 7.58 -23.12
N TRP A 580 22.33 6.93 -23.73
CA TRP A 580 22.61 5.49 -23.56
C TRP A 580 22.77 5.08 -22.10
N ARG A 581 23.35 5.95 -21.26
CA ARG A 581 23.55 5.70 -19.82
C ARG A 581 22.23 5.58 -19.07
N ALA A 582 21.21 6.36 -19.43
CA ALA A 582 19.90 6.29 -18.78
C ALA A 582 19.19 4.99 -19.16
N ASN A 583 19.24 4.60 -20.43
CA ASN A 583 18.72 3.31 -20.89
C ASN A 583 19.46 2.12 -20.22
N ALA A 584 20.78 2.18 -20.14
CA ALA A 584 21.58 1.18 -19.45
C ALA A 584 21.18 1.05 -17.98
N TRP A 585 21.05 2.17 -17.25
CA TRP A 585 20.62 2.14 -15.85
C TRP A 585 19.19 1.63 -15.65
N LEU A 586 18.30 1.89 -16.60
CA LEU A 586 16.94 1.36 -16.57
C LEU A 586 16.97 -0.18 -16.63
N VAL A 587 17.69 -0.75 -17.60
CA VAL A 587 17.80 -2.21 -17.77
C VAL A 587 18.59 -2.84 -16.62
N VAL A 588 19.72 -2.25 -16.22
CA VAL A 588 20.56 -2.73 -15.11
C VAL A 588 19.78 -2.71 -13.80
N SER A 589 18.95 -1.70 -13.53
CA SER A 589 18.14 -1.66 -12.32
C SER A 589 17.13 -2.81 -12.24
N LEU A 590 16.51 -3.17 -13.37
CA LEU A 590 15.61 -4.33 -13.46
C LEU A 590 16.38 -5.64 -13.28
N ALA A 591 17.52 -5.81 -13.95
CA ALA A 591 18.36 -7.00 -13.81
C ALA A 591 18.88 -7.20 -12.37
N LEU A 592 19.36 -6.13 -11.73
CA LEU A 592 19.78 -6.18 -10.32
C LEU A 592 18.61 -6.46 -9.38
N SER A 593 17.41 -5.96 -9.69
CA SER A 593 16.22 -6.26 -8.90
C SER A 593 15.77 -7.72 -9.02
N LEU A 594 15.95 -8.36 -10.19
CA LEU A 594 15.71 -9.79 -10.37
C LEU A 594 16.69 -10.64 -9.58
N LEU A 595 17.99 -10.31 -9.67
CA LEU A 595 19.02 -10.99 -8.87
C LEU A 595 18.76 -10.81 -7.37
N GLY A 596 18.43 -9.59 -6.95
CA GLY A 596 18.08 -9.29 -5.57
C GLY A 596 16.78 -9.98 -5.11
N ALA A 597 15.79 -10.13 -5.99
CA ALA A 597 14.56 -10.85 -5.68
C ALA A 597 14.80 -12.33 -5.46
N PHE A 598 15.68 -12.93 -6.26
CA PHE A 598 16.13 -14.28 -6.02
C PHE A 598 16.83 -14.40 -4.66
N THR A 599 17.79 -13.53 -4.34
CA THR A 599 18.56 -13.60 -3.09
C THR A 599 17.71 -13.35 -1.84
N LEU A 600 16.74 -12.43 -1.87
CA LEU A 600 15.82 -12.18 -0.76
C LEU A 600 14.83 -13.32 -0.50
N ASN A 601 14.69 -14.24 -1.47
CA ASN A 601 13.84 -15.40 -1.36
C ASN A 601 14.62 -16.71 -1.07
N VAL A 602 15.94 -16.63 -0.89
CA VAL A 602 16.76 -17.73 -0.34
C VAL A 602 16.42 -17.91 1.14
N PRO A 603 16.25 -19.16 1.65
CA PRO A 603 16.62 -20.43 1.02
C PRO A 603 15.60 -21.06 0.08
N TRP A 604 14.34 -20.63 0.06
CA TRP A 604 13.32 -21.27 -0.79
C TRP A 604 13.62 -21.16 -2.28
N ALA A 605 14.08 -19.99 -2.76
CA ALA A 605 14.37 -19.75 -4.17
C ALA A 605 15.43 -20.72 -4.75
N VAL A 606 16.31 -21.28 -3.92
CA VAL A 606 17.32 -22.27 -4.35
C VAL A 606 16.65 -23.55 -4.87
N GLN A 607 15.47 -23.91 -4.36
CA GLN A 607 14.71 -25.08 -4.82
C GLN A 607 14.24 -24.95 -6.27
N LEU A 608 14.21 -23.71 -6.80
CA LEU A 608 13.86 -23.45 -8.19
C LEU A 608 15.06 -23.67 -9.12
N ILE A 609 16.29 -23.81 -8.61
CA ILE A 609 17.50 -24.08 -9.40
C ILE A 609 17.68 -25.60 -9.51
N GLY A 610 17.14 -26.20 -10.57
CA GLY A 610 17.33 -27.61 -10.93
C GLY A 610 17.36 -27.83 -12.44
N ALA A 611 17.44 -29.08 -12.89
CA ALA A 611 17.37 -29.43 -14.33
C ALA A 611 16.09 -28.88 -15.00
N GLU A 612 15.02 -28.71 -14.22
CA GLU A 612 13.70 -28.22 -14.62
C GLU A 612 13.46 -26.76 -14.19
N TRP A 613 14.50 -25.96 -13.94
CA TRP A 613 14.38 -24.62 -13.34
C TRP A 613 13.39 -23.70 -14.07
N TRP A 614 13.35 -23.77 -15.40
CA TRP A 614 12.43 -22.99 -16.21
C TRP A 614 10.97 -23.40 -15.96
N ARG A 615 10.69 -24.69 -15.83
CA ARG A 615 9.34 -25.20 -15.52
C ARG A 615 8.93 -24.88 -14.08
N ALA A 616 9.87 -24.88 -13.13
CA ALA A 616 9.61 -24.45 -11.76
C ALA A 616 9.17 -22.97 -11.68
N LEU A 617 9.67 -22.13 -12.59
CA LEU A 617 9.31 -20.71 -12.70
C LEU A 617 7.98 -20.46 -13.43
N VAL A 618 7.76 -21.17 -14.55
CA VAL A 618 6.68 -20.89 -15.51
C VAL A 618 5.45 -21.80 -15.29
N GLY A 619 5.63 -22.94 -14.62
CA GLY A 619 4.60 -23.97 -14.43
C GLY A 619 4.56 -25.00 -15.57
N ALA A 620 3.63 -25.95 -15.49
CA ALA A 620 3.34 -26.88 -16.59
C ALA A 620 2.99 -26.07 -17.85
N GLY A 621 3.81 -26.21 -18.89
CA GLY A 621 3.68 -25.41 -20.12
C GLY A 621 2.30 -25.55 -20.76
N HIS A 622 1.81 -24.46 -21.34
CA HIS A 622 0.53 -24.44 -22.04
C HIS A 622 0.70 -24.97 -23.47
N PRO A 623 -0.05 -26.00 -23.91
CA PRO A 623 0.03 -26.45 -25.30
C PRO A 623 -0.38 -25.31 -26.25
N ALA A 624 0.23 -25.25 -27.43
CA ALA A 624 -0.15 -24.28 -28.46
C ALA A 624 -1.58 -24.55 -28.93
N THR A 625 -2.36 -23.49 -29.14
CA THR A 625 -3.77 -23.57 -29.59
C THR A 625 -3.93 -23.24 -31.07
N GLY A 626 -2.88 -22.75 -31.72
CA GLY A 626 -2.95 -22.22 -33.09
C GLY A 626 -3.62 -20.86 -33.16
N ALA A 627 -3.58 -20.05 -32.09
CA ALA A 627 -4.26 -18.77 -32.03
C ALA A 627 -3.77 -17.79 -33.11
N SER A 628 -4.71 -17.07 -33.74
CA SER A 628 -4.38 -16.06 -34.75
C SER A 628 -3.82 -14.77 -34.14
N LEU A 629 -3.24 -13.89 -34.95
CA LEU A 629 -2.79 -12.57 -34.50
C LEU A 629 -3.92 -11.76 -33.85
N ALA A 630 -5.14 -11.84 -34.40
CA ALA A 630 -6.31 -11.16 -33.84
C ALA A 630 -6.67 -11.71 -32.45
N ASP A 631 -6.52 -13.03 -32.23
CA ASP A 631 -6.78 -13.66 -30.94
C ASP A 631 -5.74 -13.28 -29.89
N VAL A 632 -4.47 -13.14 -30.29
CA VAL A 632 -3.41 -12.64 -29.42
C VAL A 632 -3.66 -11.18 -29.02
N LEU A 633 -3.97 -10.31 -29.99
CA LEU A 633 -4.22 -8.88 -29.77
C LEU A 633 -5.52 -8.62 -29.00
N SER A 634 -6.51 -9.51 -29.08
CA SER A 634 -7.75 -9.42 -28.31
C SER A 634 -7.56 -9.46 -26.78
N LEU A 635 -6.36 -9.79 -26.31
CA LEU A 635 -6.05 -10.06 -24.90
C LEU A 635 -6.90 -11.16 -24.27
N GLY A 636 -7.53 -12.01 -25.08
CA GLY A 636 -8.40 -13.08 -24.60
C GLY A 636 -9.87 -12.70 -24.47
N VAL A 637 -10.36 -11.72 -25.23
CA VAL A 637 -11.80 -11.41 -25.36
C VAL A 637 -12.45 -12.29 -26.45
N ASP A 638 -13.49 -13.05 -26.09
CA ASP A 638 -14.15 -14.04 -26.95
C ASP A 638 -15.18 -13.49 -27.93
N ASN A 639 -15.87 -12.41 -27.56
CA ASN A 639 -16.93 -11.86 -28.39
C ASN A 639 -16.33 -11.27 -29.67
N SER A 640 -16.80 -11.72 -30.84
CA SER A 640 -16.26 -11.34 -32.15
C SER A 640 -16.27 -9.83 -32.40
N VAL A 641 -17.27 -9.12 -31.89
CA VAL A 641 -17.40 -7.65 -31.99
C VAL A 641 -16.47 -6.97 -30.99
N LEU A 642 -16.50 -7.39 -29.71
CA LEU A 642 -15.65 -6.80 -28.67
C LEU A 642 -14.15 -7.05 -28.96
N ARG A 643 -13.82 -8.16 -29.62
CA ARG A 643 -12.45 -8.49 -30.06
C ARG A 643 -11.88 -7.38 -30.94
N TRP A 644 -12.62 -6.97 -31.97
CA TRP A 644 -12.17 -5.89 -32.86
C TRP A 644 -12.10 -4.54 -32.14
N ILE A 645 -13.02 -4.28 -31.20
CA ILE A 645 -13.01 -3.09 -30.34
C ILE A 645 -11.72 -3.02 -29.49
N VAL A 646 -11.25 -4.14 -28.93
CA VAL A 646 -9.99 -4.19 -28.18
C VAL A 646 -8.78 -4.02 -29.11
N VAL A 647 -8.82 -4.56 -30.33
CA VAL A 647 -7.75 -4.38 -31.33
C VAL A 647 -7.56 -2.89 -31.69
N PHE A 648 -8.61 -2.06 -31.65
CA PHE A 648 -8.46 -0.62 -31.83
C PHE A 648 -7.58 0.06 -30.76
N ALA A 649 -7.40 -0.54 -29.58
CA ALA A 649 -6.49 -0.02 -28.55
C ALA A 649 -5.01 0.02 -29.00
N TYR A 650 -4.64 -0.68 -30.08
CA TYR A 650 -3.28 -0.68 -30.63
C TYR A 650 -3.03 0.40 -31.68
N VAL A 651 -4.08 1.11 -32.13
CA VAL A 651 -3.93 2.23 -33.07
C VAL A 651 -2.96 3.30 -32.52
N PRO A 652 -3.06 3.75 -31.25
CA PRO A 652 -2.07 4.64 -30.65
C PRO A 652 -0.65 4.07 -30.64
N VAL A 653 -0.50 2.75 -30.46
CA VAL A 653 0.81 2.07 -30.35
C VAL A 653 1.58 2.18 -31.65
N VAL A 654 0.92 1.89 -32.78
CA VAL A 654 1.53 1.96 -34.11
C VAL A 654 1.72 3.41 -34.54
N LEU A 655 0.68 4.25 -34.42
CA LEU A 655 0.75 5.64 -34.90
C LEU A 655 1.74 6.48 -34.10
N MET A 656 1.80 6.35 -32.78
CA MET A 656 2.75 7.14 -31.99
C MET A 656 4.19 6.68 -32.16
N ALA A 657 4.45 5.39 -32.43
CA ALA A 657 5.80 4.93 -32.76
C ALA A 657 6.34 5.58 -34.05
N LEU A 658 5.47 5.90 -35.01
CA LEU A 658 5.84 6.53 -36.28
C LEU A 658 5.83 8.07 -36.22
N VAL A 659 4.89 8.67 -35.49
CA VAL A 659 4.56 10.11 -35.58
C VAL A 659 5.03 10.91 -34.36
N ALA A 660 5.43 10.29 -33.25
CA ALA A 660 5.78 11.01 -32.02
C ALA A 660 6.92 12.04 -32.23
N PRO A 661 6.84 13.24 -31.61
CA PRO A 661 7.93 14.22 -31.63
C PRO A 661 9.24 13.63 -31.11
N ARG A 662 10.41 14.09 -31.62
CA ARG A 662 11.74 13.63 -31.15
C ARG A 662 11.88 13.67 -29.63
N ALA A 663 11.30 14.68 -28.98
CA ALA A 663 11.30 14.81 -27.52
C ALA A 663 10.50 13.72 -26.77
N ARG A 664 9.53 13.07 -27.43
CA ARG A 664 8.64 12.04 -26.85
C ARG A 664 8.80 10.66 -27.50
N ASN A 665 9.61 10.55 -28.55
CA ASN A 665 9.81 9.34 -29.34
C ASN A 665 10.34 8.18 -28.48
N ALA A 666 11.21 8.46 -27.50
CA ALA A 666 11.74 7.43 -26.61
C ALA A 666 10.64 6.66 -25.86
N TRP A 667 9.63 7.36 -25.31
CA TRP A 667 8.52 6.71 -24.63
C TRP A 667 7.52 6.06 -25.59
N ALA A 668 7.36 6.60 -26.80
CA ALA A 668 6.55 5.96 -27.83
C ALA A 668 7.15 4.62 -28.25
N LEU A 669 8.46 4.57 -28.48
CA LEU A 669 9.16 3.36 -28.83
C LEU A 669 9.24 2.33 -27.69
N ARG A 670 9.44 2.80 -26.44
CA ARG A 670 9.31 1.92 -25.25
C ARG A 670 7.91 1.31 -25.16
N SER A 671 6.86 2.10 -25.39
CA SER A 671 5.47 1.62 -25.38
C SER A 671 5.20 0.62 -26.50
N PHE A 672 5.77 0.84 -27.69
CA PHE A 672 5.72 -0.09 -28.81
C PHE A 672 6.43 -1.41 -28.49
N ALA A 673 7.66 -1.36 -27.94
CA ALA A 673 8.40 -2.57 -27.61
C ALA A 673 7.72 -3.42 -26.51
N LEU A 674 7.08 -2.77 -25.52
CA LEU A 674 6.27 -3.44 -24.49
C LEU A 674 5.06 -4.20 -25.07
N VAL A 675 4.58 -3.84 -26.27
CA VAL A 675 3.50 -4.54 -26.99
C VAL A 675 4.08 -5.57 -27.97
N ALA A 676 5.01 -5.14 -28.82
CA ALA A 676 5.50 -5.93 -29.94
C ALA A 676 6.25 -7.19 -29.49
N LEU A 677 7.11 -7.10 -28.47
CA LEU A 677 7.90 -8.26 -28.02
C LEU A 677 7.02 -9.35 -27.39
N PRO A 678 6.13 -9.07 -26.41
CA PRO A 678 5.25 -10.12 -25.87
C PRO A 678 4.29 -10.70 -26.90
N VAL A 679 3.77 -9.89 -27.84
CA VAL A 679 2.92 -10.37 -28.94
C VAL A 679 3.69 -11.30 -29.87
N ALA A 680 4.92 -10.94 -30.25
CA ALA A 680 5.76 -11.76 -31.12
C ALA A 680 6.12 -13.10 -30.46
N LEU A 681 6.52 -13.09 -29.18
CA LEU A 681 6.83 -14.31 -28.43
C LEU A 681 5.60 -15.22 -28.30
N ARG A 682 4.43 -14.65 -28.01
CA ARG A 682 3.19 -15.43 -27.93
C ARG A 682 2.81 -16.01 -29.29
N LEU A 683 2.92 -15.25 -30.38
CA LEU A 683 2.62 -15.76 -31.72
C LEU A 683 3.61 -16.84 -32.15
N ALA A 684 4.89 -16.72 -31.78
CA ALA A 684 5.89 -17.74 -32.04
C ALA A 684 5.57 -19.06 -31.32
N HIS A 685 5.11 -18.98 -30.06
CA HIS A 685 4.60 -20.14 -29.33
C HIS A 685 3.38 -20.78 -30.01
N GLU A 686 2.38 -19.98 -30.38
CA GLU A 686 1.16 -20.48 -31.03
C GLU A 686 1.42 -21.12 -32.40
N ARG A 687 2.51 -20.74 -33.08
CA ARG A 687 2.98 -21.35 -34.33
C ARG A 687 3.92 -22.55 -34.15
N GLY A 688 4.19 -22.96 -32.90
CA GLY A 688 5.09 -24.08 -32.61
C GLY A 688 6.59 -23.79 -32.82
N LEU A 689 6.99 -22.51 -32.93
CA LEU A 689 8.41 -22.13 -33.06
C LEU A 689 9.15 -22.20 -31.72
N ILE A 690 8.42 -22.16 -30.60
CA ILE A 690 8.95 -22.28 -29.25
C ILE A 690 8.46 -23.60 -28.66
N THR A 691 9.39 -24.49 -28.32
CA THR A 691 9.10 -25.85 -27.82
C THR A 691 9.22 -25.98 -26.30
N VAL A 692 9.79 -24.96 -25.64
CA VAL A 692 9.88 -24.88 -24.17
C VAL A 692 8.58 -24.37 -23.55
N SER A 693 8.33 -24.73 -22.29
CA SER A 693 7.15 -24.29 -21.53
C SER A 693 6.98 -22.77 -21.57
N PHE A 694 5.83 -22.29 -22.01
CA PHE A 694 5.60 -20.87 -22.24
C PHE A 694 4.87 -20.19 -21.07
N VAL A 695 5.22 -18.92 -20.83
CA VAL A 695 4.61 -18.07 -19.80
C VAL A 695 3.11 -17.98 -20.01
N GLU A 696 2.36 -18.01 -18.89
CA GLU A 696 0.91 -17.87 -18.91
C GLU A 696 0.49 -16.68 -19.80
N PRO A 697 -0.36 -16.90 -20.83
CA PRO A 697 -0.71 -15.86 -21.79
C PRO A 697 -1.29 -14.59 -21.17
N LEU A 698 -2.02 -14.72 -20.06
CA LEU A 698 -2.61 -13.58 -19.36
C LEU A 698 -1.57 -12.77 -18.56
N ALA A 699 -0.52 -13.41 -18.04
CA ALA A 699 0.61 -12.71 -17.42
C ALA A 699 1.37 -11.87 -18.46
N LEU A 700 1.48 -12.35 -19.71
CA LEU A 700 2.06 -11.59 -20.83
C LEU A 700 1.15 -10.46 -21.34
N ALA A 701 -0.16 -10.51 -21.06
CA ALA A 701 -1.08 -9.45 -21.41
C ALA A 701 -0.84 -8.16 -20.58
N ALA A 702 -0.26 -8.27 -19.38
CA ALA A 702 0.05 -7.14 -18.52
C ALA A 702 0.98 -6.08 -19.16
N PRO A 703 2.17 -6.43 -19.71
CA PRO A 703 3.00 -5.47 -20.43
C PRO A 703 2.36 -4.95 -21.72
N ILE A 704 1.57 -5.77 -22.41
CA ILE A 704 0.84 -5.36 -23.63
C ILE A 704 -0.16 -4.24 -23.29
N ALA A 705 -1.00 -4.44 -22.27
CA ALA A 705 -1.96 -3.44 -21.81
C ALA A 705 -1.27 -2.16 -21.32
N LEU A 706 -0.11 -2.28 -20.66
CA LEU A 706 0.65 -1.12 -20.17
C LEU A 706 1.23 -0.31 -21.33
N GLY A 707 1.82 -0.98 -22.33
CA GLY A 707 2.31 -0.34 -23.54
C GLY A 707 1.20 0.39 -24.30
N ALA A 708 0.03 -0.24 -24.47
CA ALA A 708 -1.13 0.40 -25.09
C ALA A 708 -1.61 1.65 -24.34
N ALA A 709 -1.73 1.57 -23.01
CA ALA A 709 -2.14 2.70 -22.17
C ALA A 709 -1.13 3.87 -22.22
N LEU A 710 0.18 3.58 -22.23
CA LEU A 710 1.23 4.61 -22.35
C LEU A 710 1.21 5.25 -23.75
N ALA A 711 1.04 4.47 -24.82
CA ALA A 711 0.94 4.99 -26.18
C ALA A 711 -0.28 5.94 -26.34
N ALA A 712 -1.43 5.55 -25.80
CA ALA A 712 -2.62 6.40 -25.78
C ALA A 712 -2.41 7.68 -24.96
N ALA A 713 -1.68 7.62 -23.84
CA ALA A 713 -1.32 8.79 -23.05
C ALA A 713 -0.41 9.76 -23.84
N ILE A 714 0.55 9.22 -24.61
CA ILE A 714 1.41 10.03 -25.49
C ILE A 714 0.57 10.72 -26.57
N ALA A 715 -0.36 9.99 -27.20
CA ALA A 715 -1.27 10.55 -28.19
C ALA A 715 -2.13 11.68 -27.60
N PHE A 716 -2.73 11.46 -26.42
CA PHE A 716 -3.54 12.47 -25.74
C PHE A 716 -2.73 13.70 -25.32
N SER A 717 -1.48 13.50 -24.90
CA SER A 717 -0.55 14.61 -24.62
C SER A 717 -0.23 15.42 -25.89
N GLY A 718 -0.17 14.77 -27.06
CA GLY A 718 -0.05 15.43 -28.36
C GLY A 718 -1.31 16.21 -28.74
N PHE A 719 -2.48 15.59 -28.57
CA PHE A 719 -3.79 16.21 -28.81
C PHE A 719 -4.00 17.49 -27.99
N LEU A 720 -3.67 17.45 -26.69
CA LEU A 720 -3.79 18.63 -25.82
C LEU A 720 -2.85 19.76 -26.23
N ALA A 721 -1.63 19.45 -26.68
CA ALA A 721 -0.66 20.45 -27.14
C ALA A 721 -1.04 21.08 -28.48
N GLY A 722 -1.77 20.36 -29.34
CA GLY A 722 -2.25 20.85 -30.63
C GLY A 722 -3.39 21.88 -30.53
N ARG A 723 -4.11 21.90 -29.41
CA ARG A 723 -5.31 22.74 -29.22
C ARG A 723 -5.05 24.26 -29.27
N THR A 724 -3.79 24.67 -29.13
CA THR A 724 -3.35 26.08 -29.14
C THR A 724 -2.54 26.44 -30.38
N ARG A 725 -2.43 25.55 -31.37
CA ARG A 725 -1.65 25.74 -32.60
C ARG A 725 -2.52 25.47 -33.84
N ALA A 726 -2.05 25.89 -35.01
CA ALA A 726 -2.69 25.53 -36.27
C ALA A 726 -2.78 23.99 -36.45
N LEU A 727 -3.78 23.53 -37.20
CA LEU A 727 -4.10 22.11 -37.35
C LEU A 727 -3.00 21.38 -38.16
N GLU A 728 -2.10 20.69 -37.48
CA GLU A 728 -1.07 19.85 -38.12
C GLU A 728 -1.61 18.43 -38.39
N TRP A 729 -1.17 17.77 -39.45
CA TRP A 729 -1.53 16.37 -39.77
C TRP A 729 -1.29 15.39 -38.61
N ARG A 730 -0.28 15.68 -37.77
CA ARG A 730 0.05 14.91 -36.56
C ARG A 730 -1.04 14.96 -35.50
N GLN A 731 -1.80 16.06 -35.45
CA GLN A 731 -2.93 16.23 -34.54
C GLN A 731 -4.13 15.35 -34.95
N LEU A 732 -4.31 15.09 -36.24
CA LEU A 732 -5.33 14.15 -36.73
C LEU A 732 -5.04 12.74 -36.21
N PHE A 733 -3.80 12.27 -36.34
CA PHE A 733 -3.40 10.95 -35.80
C PHE A 733 -3.52 10.88 -34.28
N ALA A 734 -3.21 11.96 -33.55
CA ALA A 734 -3.42 12.03 -32.11
C ALA A 734 -4.92 11.94 -31.75
N THR A 735 -5.79 12.61 -32.50
CA THR A 735 -7.25 12.60 -32.28
C THR A 735 -7.85 11.22 -32.54
N VAL A 736 -7.50 10.59 -33.68
CA VAL A 736 -7.93 9.22 -34.03
C VAL A 736 -7.45 8.23 -32.97
N SER A 737 -6.21 8.37 -32.48
CA SER A 737 -5.66 7.53 -31.41
C SER A 737 -6.44 7.67 -30.11
N VAL A 738 -6.82 8.89 -29.71
CA VAL A 738 -7.61 9.13 -28.49
C VAL A 738 -9.02 8.54 -28.64
N ALA A 739 -9.67 8.73 -29.78
CA ALA A 739 -10.99 8.15 -30.05
C ALA A 739 -10.94 6.61 -30.00
N ALA A 740 -9.94 6.00 -30.66
CA ALA A 740 -9.74 4.55 -30.63
C ALA A 740 -9.51 4.01 -29.21
N ALA A 741 -8.71 4.71 -28.39
CA ALA A 741 -8.47 4.35 -27.00
C ALA A 741 -9.71 4.51 -26.09
N LEU A 742 -10.64 5.42 -26.41
CA LEU A 742 -11.90 5.56 -25.67
C LEU A 742 -12.92 4.49 -26.09
N ILE A 743 -12.99 4.16 -27.39
CA ILE A 743 -13.88 3.11 -27.90
C ILE A 743 -13.51 1.75 -27.31
N SER A 744 -12.21 1.48 -27.11
CA SER A 744 -11.74 0.23 -26.52
C SER A 744 -12.13 0.03 -25.05
N LEU A 745 -12.67 1.06 -24.36
CA LEU A 745 -13.20 0.96 -23.00
C LEU A 745 -14.62 0.39 -22.92
N SER A 746 -15.36 0.35 -24.04
CA SER A 746 -16.76 -0.09 -24.07
C SER A 746 -17.01 -1.51 -23.55
N PRO A 747 -16.14 -2.53 -23.76
CA PRO A 747 -16.36 -3.88 -23.21
C PRO A 747 -16.38 -3.90 -21.67
N ILE A 748 -15.64 -3.01 -21.02
CA ILE A 748 -15.54 -2.95 -19.56
C ILE A 748 -16.80 -2.34 -18.96
N ALA A 749 -17.39 -1.34 -19.62
CA ALA A 749 -18.64 -0.73 -19.18
C ALA A 749 -19.76 -1.78 -18.98
N VAL A 750 -19.82 -2.78 -19.87
CA VAL A 750 -20.77 -3.90 -19.77
C VAL A 750 -20.44 -4.79 -18.56
N SER A 751 -19.16 -5.08 -18.31
CA SER A 751 -18.73 -6.01 -17.27
C SER A 751 -18.86 -5.46 -15.84
N ILE A 752 -18.88 -4.13 -15.69
CA ILE A 752 -19.11 -3.46 -14.40
C ILE A 752 -20.53 -3.68 -13.89
N LEU A 753 -21.50 -3.91 -14.79
CA LEU A 753 -22.90 -4.09 -14.44
C LEU A 753 -23.14 -5.35 -13.59
N ASP A 754 -22.34 -6.40 -13.75
CA ASP A 754 -22.49 -7.63 -12.96
C ASP A 754 -22.02 -7.46 -11.51
N GLY A 755 -21.09 -6.54 -11.24
CA GLY A 755 -20.58 -6.27 -9.88
C GLY A 755 -19.64 -7.33 -9.29
N ARG A 756 -19.35 -8.40 -10.05
CA ARG A 756 -18.40 -9.48 -9.73
C ARG A 756 -17.36 -9.72 -10.83
N TRP A 757 -17.15 -8.74 -11.71
CA TRP A 757 -16.26 -8.85 -12.88
C TRP A 757 -16.51 -10.12 -13.73
N SER A 758 -17.79 -10.51 -13.85
CA SER A 758 -18.25 -11.71 -14.55
C SER A 758 -17.64 -13.04 -14.03
N GLN A 759 -17.20 -13.08 -12.77
CA GLN A 759 -16.72 -14.31 -12.13
C GLN A 759 -17.83 -15.39 -12.13
N PRO A 760 -17.52 -16.63 -12.54
CA PRO A 760 -18.50 -17.70 -12.55
C PRO A 760 -18.96 -18.09 -11.13
N PRO A 761 -20.16 -18.70 -11.00
CA PRO A 761 -20.59 -19.34 -9.75
C PRO A 761 -19.61 -20.44 -9.33
N PRO A 762 -19.66 -20.91 -8.07
CA PRO A 762 -18.63 -21.76 -7.49
C PRO A 762 -18.28 -23.00 -8.33
N THR A 763 -16.98 -23.29 -8.38
CA THR A 763 -16.35 -24.27 -9.28
C THR A 763 -15.66 -25.40 -8.51
N LEU A 764 -14.99 -26.29 -9.25
CA LEU A 764 -14.18 -27.45 -8.84
C LEU A 764 -13.56 -27.44 -7.43
N SER A 765 -13.00 -26.32 -7.00
CA SER A 765 -12.39 -26.13 -5.68
C SER A 765 -13.38 -26.33 -4.51
N GLN A 766 -14.66 -25.96 -4.68
CA GLN A 766 -15.72 -26.27 -3.70
C GLN A 766 -16.10 -27.76 -3.72
N LEU A 767 -16.00 -28.42 -4.88
CA LEU A 767 -16.24 -29.87 -4.94
C LEU A 767 -15.14 -30.65 -4.22
N LEU A 768 -13.90 -30.18 -4.25
CA LEU A 768 -12.82 -30.75 -3.43
C LEU A 768 -13.09 -30.63 -1.93
N THR A 769 -13.78 -29.57 -1.48
CA THR A 769 -14.18 -29.44 -0.06
C THR A 769 -15.31 -30.37 0.37
N GLN A 770 -15.94 -31.07 -0.57
CA GLN A 770 -17.00 -32.06 -0.30
C GLN A 770 -16.46 -33.49 -0.19
N LEU A 771 -15.15 -33.70 -0.36
CA LEU A 771 -14.54 -35.01 -0.11
C LEU A 771 -14.61 -35.36 1.38
N PRO A 772 -14.73 -36.65 1.75
CA PRO A 772 -14.98 -37.04 3.14
C PRO A 772 -13.77 -36.78 4.04
N ASP A 773 -13.91 -35.87 5.00
CA ASP A 773 -13.00 -35.77 6.16
C ASP A 773 -13.30 -36.96 7.09
N ASP A 774 -12.73 -38.12 6.80
CA ASP A 774 -13.08 -39.38 7.46
C ASP A 774 -12.15 -39.71 8.64
N SER A 775 -12.71 -40.35 9.66
CA SER A 775 -12.01 -40.80 10.89
C SER A 775 -10.93 -41.87 10.65
N ALA A 776 -10.86 -42.41 9.43
CA ALA A 776 -9.93 -43.46 9.01
C ALA A 776 -8.48 -42.96 8.77
N GLY A 777 -8.24 -41.64 8.86
CA GLY A 777 -6.92 -41.02 8.77
C GLY A 777 -6.69 -40.22 7.49
N ASP A 778 -5.69 -39.33 7.55
CA ASP A 778 -5.41 -38.34 6.50
C ASP A 778 -4.99 -38.99 5.18
N TYR A 779 -5.23 -38.32 4.07
CA TYR A 779 -4.93 -38.82 2.72
C TYR A 779 -4.49 -37.71 1.77
N SER A 780 -3.91 -38.11 0.64
CA SER A 780 -3.59 -37.24 -0.50
C SER A 780 -4.62 -37.38 -1.62
N VAL A 781 -4.90 -36.27 -2.29
CA VAL A 781 -5.75 -36.16 -3.48
C VAL A 781 -4.88 -35.78 -4.66
N VAL A 782 -4.91 -36.60 -5.72
CA VAL A 782 -4.23 -36.32 -6.99
C VAL A 782 -5.26 -35.77 -7.97
N THR A 783 -5.08 -34.55 -8.45
CA THR A 783 -5.91 -33.98 -9.52
C THR A 783 -5.17 -34.14 -10.84
N LEU A 784 -5.78 -34.79 -11.84
CA LEU A 784 -5.17 -35.18 -13.12
C LEU A 784 -6.00 -34.63 -14.28
N GLY A 785 -5.42 -33.83 -15.19
CA GLY A 785 -6.16 -33.28 -16.33
C GLY A 785 -5.35 -32.28 -17.15
N ASP A 786 -6.02 -31.48 -17.97
CA ASP A 786 -5.38 -30.36 -18.68
C ASP A 786 -4.82 -29.36 -17.63
N PRO A 787 -3.53 -28.96 -17.70
CA PRO A 787 -2.93 -28.00 -16.78
C PRO A 787 -3.72 -26.69 -16.62
N ARG A 788 -4.52 -26.31 -17.62
CA ARG A 788 -5.37 -25.12 -17.59
C ARG A 788 -6.54 -25.23 -16.61
N LEU A 789 -7.02 -26.44 -16.34
CA LEU A 789 -8.16 -26.72 -15.46
C LEU A 789 -7.74 -26.97 -14.00
N LEU A 790 -6.44 -27.11 -13.73
CA LEU A 790 -5.92 -27.39 -12.39
C LEU A 790 -5.82 -26.10 -11.56
N SER A 791 -6.40 -26.12 -10.35
CA SER A 791 -6.40 -25.00 -9.39
C SER A 791 -5.16 -24.93 -8.50
N MET A 792 -4.19 -25.80 -8.76
CA MET A 792 -3.00 -26.04 -7.96
C MET A 792 -1.76 -26.08 -8.85
N TRP A 793 -0.57 -26.03 -8.25
CA TRP A 793 0.64 -26.17 -9.04
C TRP A 793 0.70 -27.60 -9.61
N SER A 794 1.00 -27.70 -10.90
CA SER A 794 0.90 -28.95 -11.64
C SER A 794 2.18 -29.30 -12.40
N ARG A 795 2.40 -30.60 -12.58
CA ARG A 795 3.49 -31.19 -13.36
C ARG A 795 2.91 -31.96 -14.55
N PRO A 796 3.52 -31.90 -15.73
CA PRO A 796 3.11 -32.73 -16.85
C PRO A 796 3.33 -34.22 -16.53
N VAL A 797 2.49 -35.08 -17.09
CA VAL A 797 2.68 -36.53 -17.10
C VAL A 797 3.43 -36.89 -18.37
N ASP A 798 4.67 -37.36 -18.26
CA ASP A 798 5.54 -37.63 -19.41
C ASP A 798 4.94 -38.65 -20.40
N ALA A 799 4.07 -39.55 -19.92
CA ALA A 799 3.43 -40.58 -20.73
C ALA A 799 2.37 -40.05 -21.72
N VAL A 800 1.73 -38.91 -21.42
CA VAL A 800 0.60 -38.39 -22.21
C VAL A 800 0.76 -36.87 -22.44
N PRO A 801 1.03 -36.44 -23.68
CA PRO A 801 1.13 -35.03 -24.01
C PRO A 801 -0.14 -34.25 -23.62
N GLY A 802 0.03 -33.13 -22.92
CA GLY A 802 -1.08 -32.26 -22.50
C GLY A 802 -1.78 -32.69 -21.21
N LEU A 803 -1.42 -33.84 -20.63
CA LEU A 803 -1.90 -34.26 -19.31
C LEU A 803 -0.94 -33.77 -18.22
N ALA A 804 -1.48 -33.24 -17.13
CA ALA A 804 -0.73 -32.82 -15.96
C ALA A 804 -1.43 -33.25 -14.68
N TYR A 805 -0.69 -33.35 -13.59
CA TYR A 805 -1.22 -33.66 -12.26
C TYR A 805 -0.79 -32.63 -11.22
N GLY A 806 -1.62 -32.47 -10.19
CA GLY A 806 -1.30 -31.73 -8.96
C GLY A 806 -1.73 -32.53 -7.73
N ILE A 807 -1.12 -32.25 -6.58
CA ILE A 807 -1.35 -32.99 -5.33
C ILE A 807 -1.76 -32.03 -4.22
N ALA A 808 -2.81 -32.39 -3.48
CA ALA A 808 -3.25 -31.71 -2.28
C ALA A 808 -3.38 -32.74 -1.15
N SER A 809 -3.13 -32.33 0.08
CA SER A 809 -3.54 -33.08 1.27
C SER A 809 -5.05 -32.95 1.46
N ASP A 810 -5.60 -33.74 2.38
CA ASP A 810 -7.00 -33.69 2.80
C ASP A 810 -7.48 -32.28 3.18
N GLY A 811 -8.75 -32.00 2.85
CA GLY A 811 -9.42 -30.70 3.00
C GLY A 811 -9.18 -29.67 1.87
N ALA A 812 -9.59 -28.42 2.11
CA ALA A 812 -9.61 -27.39 1.07
C ALA A 812 -8.19 -27.00 0.59
N PRO A 813 -7.96 -26.83 -0.74
CA PRO A 813 -6.71 -26.32 -1.27
C PRO A 813 -6.47 -24.87 -0.80
N THR A 814 -5.21 -24.52 -0.56
CA THR A 814 -4.80 -23.19 -0.06
C THR A 814 -3.66 -22.61 -0.92
N LEU A 815 -3.12 -21.44 -0.56
CA LEU A 815 -1.96 -20.88 -1.29
C LEU A 815 -0.82 -21.89 -1.43
N VAL A 816 -0.59 -22.72 -0.41
CA VAL A 816 0.60 -23.57 -0.37
C VAL A 816 0.54 -24.69 -1.41
N THR A 817 -0.66 -25.17 -1.75
CA THR A 817 -0.87 -26.16 -2.83
C THR A 817 -0.61 -25.56 -4.23
N GLN A 818 -0.50 -24.23 -4.34
CA GLN A 818 -0.21 -23.52 -5.60
C GLN A 818 1.25 -23.13 -5.77
N LEU A 819 2.09 -23.38 -4.77
CA LEU A 819 3.50 -23.05 -4.83
C LEU A 819 4.30 -24.28 -5.25
N ALA A 820 5.28 -24.06 -6.11
CA ALA A 820 6.18 -25.12 -6.56
C ALA A 820 6.94 -25.72 -5.37
N SER A 821 7.09 -27.04 -5.37
CA SER A 821 7.94 -27.78 -4.45
C SER A 821 9.03 -28.55 -5.18
N GLU A 822 10.03 -28.96 -4.41
CA GLU A 822 11.13 -29.81 -4.85
C GLU A 822 10.62 -31.13 -5.44
N ARG A 823 11.37 -31.68 -6.41
CA ARG A 823 11.10 -33.01 -6.95
C ARG A 823 11.69 -34.06 -6.01
N THR A 824 10.83 -34.93 -5.49
CA THR A 824 11.20 -36.01 -4.57
C THR A 824 10.98 -37.38 -5.23
N LEU A 825 11.54 -38.43 -4.63
CA LEU A 825 11.32 -39.81 -5.09
C LEU A 825 9.84 -40.21 -5.09
N MET A 826 9.01 -39.62 -4.23
CA MET A 826 7.56 -39.85 -4.25
C MET A 826 6.90 -39.28 -5.51
N ASN A 827 7.43 -38.18 -6.05
CA ASN A 827 6.94 -37.67 -7.33
C ASN A 827 7.31 -38.60 -8.47
N ASP A 828 8.52 -39.15 -8.47
CA ASP A 828 8.95 -40.11 -9.50
C ASP A 828 8.12 -41.40 -9.43
N ALA A 829 7.80 -41.86 -8.22
CA ALA A 829 6.90 -42.99 -8.01
C ALA A 829 5.46 -42.70 -8.50
N LEU A 830 4.96 -41.48 -8.30
CA LEU A 830 3.66 -41.06 -8.81
C LEU A 830 3.65 -40.96 -10.34
N ASP A 831 4.68 -40.36 -10.93
CA ASP A 831 4.84 -40.26 -12.39
C ASP A 831 4.81 -41.66 -13.00
N ARG A 832 5.51 -42.62 -12.39
CA ARG A 832 5.52 -44.01 -12.82
C ARG A 832 4.16 -44.68 -12.66
N ALA A 833 3.48 -44.49 -11.52
CA ALA A 833 2.15 -45.05 -11.30
C ALA A 833 1.11 -44.51 -12.30
N LEU A 834 1.15 -43.20 -12.59
CA LEU A 834 0.30 -42.57 -13.60
C LEU A 834 0.66 -43.06 -15.00
N GLN A 835 1.94 -43.23 -15.32
CA GLN A 835 2.36 -43.83 -16.59
C GLN A 835 1.76 -45.22 -16.77
N VAL A 836 1.91 -46.12 -15.79
CA VAL A 836 1.35 -47.49 -15.82
C VAL A 836 -0.17 -47.47 -16.03
N ALA A 837 -0.88 -46.58 -15.34
CA ALA A 837 -2.32 -46.41 -15.50
C ALA A 837 -2.71 -45.91 -16.91
N MET A 838 -1.98 -44.93 -17.43
CA MET A 838 -2.31 -44.28 -18.71
C MET A 838 -1.89 -45.11 -19.92
N THR A 839 -0.78 -45.85 -19.86
CA THR A 839 -0.32 -46.75 -20.93
C THR A 839 -1.11 -48.06 -20.94
N GLY A 840 -1.70 -48.45 -19.80
CA GLY A 840 -2.42 -49.71 -19.63
C GLY A 840 -1.48 -50.90 -19.41
N GLU A 841 -0.26 -50.66 -18.93
CA GLU A 841 0.69 -51.71 -18.55
C GLU A 841 0.15 -52.61 -17.42
N SER A 842 -0.77 -52.09 -16.60
CA SER A 842 -1.49 -52.83 -15.57
C SER A 842 -2.91 -52.30 -15.41
N LEU A 843 -3.83 -53.17 -14.98
CA LEU A 843 -5.20 -52.83 -14.56
C LEU A 843 -5.31 -52.66 -13.04
N ARG A 844 -4.18 -52.57 -12.33
CA ARG A 844 -4.10 -52.43 -10.87
C ARG A 844 -3.14 -51.33 -10.43
N ALA A 845 -3.19 -50.18 -11.11
CA ALA A 845 -2.33 -49.04 -10.81
C ALA A 845 -2.67 -48.37 -9.46
N GLY A 846 -3.88 -48.55 -8.92
CA GLY A 846 -4.25 -48.08 -7.58
C GLY A 846 -3.34 -48.63 -6.46
N ARG A 847 -2.81 -49.85 -6.64
CA ARG A 847 -1.80 -50.43 -5.73
C ARG A 847 -0.46 -49.68 -5.70
N LEU A 848 -0.07 -49.05 -6.82
CA LEU A 848 1.13 -48.20 -6.88
C LEU A 848 0.87 -46.82 -6.24
N LEU A 849 -0.39 -46.37 -6.27
CA LEU A 849 -0.82 -45.12 -5.63
C LEU A 849 -1.00 -45.26 -4.11
N ALA A 850 -1.32 -46.46 -3.64
CA ALA A 850 -1.56 -46.79 -2.23
C ALA A 850 -0.42 -46.39 -1.26
N PRO A 851 0.85 -46.76 -1.48
CA PRO A 851 1.94 -46.41 -0.56
C PRO A 851 2.20 -44.89 -0.49
N LEU A 852 1.79 -44.13 -1.52
CA LEU A 852 1.89 -42.67 -1.57
C LEU A 852 0.78 -41.95 -0.79
N GLY A 853 -0.12 -42.70 -0.14
CA GLY A 853 -1.25 -42.14 0.61
C GLY A 853 -2.34 -41.55 -0.28
N VAL A 854 -2.36 -41.87 -1.58
CA VAL A 854 -3.34 -41.33 -2.54
C VAL A 854 -4.64 -42.11 -2.44
N ARG A 855 -5.69 -41.45 -1.92
CA ARG A 855 -7.04 -42.01 -1.80
C ARG A 855 -7.96 -41.60 -2.94
N PHE A 856 -7.88 -40.35 -3.39
CA PHE A 856 -8.76 -39.85 -4.46
C PHE A 856 -7.96 -39.37 -5.65
N VAL A 857 -8.42 -39.74 -6.85
CA VAL A 857 -7.95 -39.20 -8.13
C VAL A 857 -9.10 -38.41 -8.75
N VAL A 858 -8.87 -37.11 -8.96
CA VAL A 858 -9.87 -36.15 -9.42
C VAL A 858 -9.52 -35.71 -10.84
N VAL A 859 -10.44 -35.89 -11.78
CA VAL A 859 -10.23 -35.52 -13.19
C VAL A 859 -11.19 -34.40 -13.60
N PRO A 860 -10.74 -33.14 -13.66
CA PRO A 860 -11.55 -32.06 -14.19
C PRO A 860 -11.68 -32.20 -15.71
N LEU A 861 -12.92 -32.21 -16.20
CA LEU A 861 -13.27 -32.36 -17.61
C LEU A 861 -13.65 -31.02 -18.24
N ARG A 862 -14.36 -30.17 -17.50
CA ARG A 862 -14.75 -28.81 -17.92
C ARG A 862 -14.74 -27.87 -16.74
N ASP A 863 -14.47 -26.61 -17.01
CA ASP A 863 -14.67 -25.51 -16.07
C ASP A 863 -15.50 -24.41 -16.77
N GLY A 864 -16.40 -23.76 -16.04
CA GLY A 864 -17.28 -22.71 -16.56
C GLY A 864 -16.54 -21.44 -16.99
N THR A 865 -15.24 -21.35 -16.68
CA THR A 865 -14.34 -20.27 -17.08
C THR A 865 -14.14 -20.21 -18.60
N LEU A 866 -13.93 -19.01 -19.14
CA LEU A 866 -13.80 -18.81 -20.59
C LEU A 866 -12.47 -19.36 -21.14
N HIS A 867 -11.41 -19.41 -20.33
CA HIS A 867 -10.16 -20.11 -20.65
C HIS A 867 -10.39 -21.60 -20.89
N ALA A 868 -11.20 -22.24 -20.04
CA ALA A 868 -11.59 -23.63 -20.19
C ALA A 868 -12.53 -23.87 -21.38
N ARG A 869 -13.43 -22.92 -21.71
CA ARG A 869 -14.27 -23.01 -22.92
C ARG A 869 -13.47 -23.00 -24.23
N ARG A 870 -12.39 -22.22 -24.33
CA ARG A 870 -11.48 -22.31 -25.49
C ARG A 870 -10.68 -23.61 -25.50
N ALA A 871 -10.30 -24.10 -24.32
CA ALA A 871 -9.67 -25.41 -24.15
C ALA A 871 -10.66 -26.58 -24.30
N ALA A 872 -11.97 -26.35 -24.36
CA ALA A 872 -12.96 -27.42 -24.57
C ALA A 872 -12.87 -28.08 -25.96
N LEU A 873 -12.11 -27.49 -26.89
CA LEU A 873 -11.68 -28.12 -28.14
C LEU A 873 -10.58 -29.19 -27.93
N SER A 874 -10.01 -29.32 -26.72
CA SER A 874 -9.05 -30.35 -26.30
C SER A 874 -9.59 -31.29 -25.20
N GLY A 875 -10.93 -31.37 -25.05
CA GLY A 875 -11.60 -32.26 -24.09
C GLY A 875 -11.25 -33.75 -24.20
N ASP A 876 -10.60 -34.17 -25.28
CA ASP A 876 -10.16 -35.54 -25.51
C ASP A 876 -9.15 -36.05 -24.46
N VAL A 877 -8.28 -35.18 -23.92
CA VAL A 877 -7.23 -35.62 -22.98
C VAL A 877 -7.84 -36.05 -21.64
N GLY A 878 -8.75 -35.25 -21.09
CA GLY A 878 -9.44 -35.56 -19.84
C GLY A 878 -10.39 -36.76 -19.97
N VAL A 879 -11.13 -36.84 -21.08
CA VAL A 879 -12.01 -37.99 -21.37
C VAL A 879 -11.20 -39.28 -21.53
N GLY A 880 -10.06 -39.22 -22.23
CA GLY A 880 -9.13 -40.34 -22.36
C GLY A 880 -8.57 -40.79 -21.01
N ALA A 881 -8.18 -39.85 -20.14
CA ALA A 881 -7.73 -40.18 -18.79
C ALA A 881 -8.83 -40.84 -17.95
N VAL A 882 -10.08 -40.36 -18.02
CA VAL A 882 -11.23 -40.99 -17.35
C VAL A 882 -11.45 -42.42 -17.84
N ALA A 883 -11.36 -42.67 -19.15
CA ALA A 883 -11.50 -44.02 -19.70
C ALA A 883 -10.42 -44.95 -19.14
N ARG A 884 -9.15 -44.55 -19.18
CA ARG A 884 -8.01 -45.34 -18.66
C ARG A 884 -8.10 -45.61 -17.16
N LEU A 885 -8.58 -44.64 -16.37
CA LEU A 885 -8.79 -44.82 -14.93
C LEU A 885 -9.99 -45.73 -14.63
N ALA A 886 -11.04 -45.70 -15.48
CA ALA A 886 -12.21 -46.58 -15.33
C ALA A 886 -11.90 -48.05 -15.64
N ASP A 887 -10.89 -48.33 -16.47
CA ASP A 887 -10.43 -49.69 -16.75
C ASP A 887 -9.66 -50.33 -15.58
N GLN A 888 -9.24 -49.53 -14.58
CA GLN A 888 -8.51 -50.03 -13.41
C GLN A 888 -9.45 -50.76 -12.45
N LEU A 889 -9.07 -51.98 -12.06
CA LEU A 889 -9.86 -52.85 -11.18
C LEU A 889 -9.86 -52.40 -9.71
N ASP A 890 -8.92 -51.54 -9.32
CA ASP A 890 -8.71 -51.04 -7.96
C ASP A 890 -9.05 -49.55 -7.78
N LEU A 891 -9.59 -48.91 -8.83
CA LEU A 891 -10.14 -47.56 -8.76
C LEU A 891 -11.67 -47.60 -8.94
N ARG A 892 -12.40 -47.12 -7.93
CA ARG A 892 -13.86 -47.03 -7.96
C ARG A 892 -14.29 -45.62 -8.30
N ARG A 893 -15.08 -45.43 -9.35
CA ARG A 893 -15.65 -44.11 -9.67
C ARG A 893 -16.77 -43.76 -8.68
N VAL A 894 -16.55 -42.74 -7.86
CA VAL A 894 -17.49 -42.31 -6.79
C VAL A 894 -18.36 -41.14 -7.23
N TYR A 895 -17.84 -40.27 -8.09
CA TYR A 895 -18.57 -39.13 -8.63
C TYR A 895 -18.28 -38.97 -10.12
N SER A 896 -19.29 -38.63 -10.91
CA SER A 896 -19.13 -38.32 -12.33
C SER A 896 -20.21 -37.35 -12.77
N SER A 897 -19.77 -36.29 -13.45
CA SER A 897 -20.60 -35.26 -14.06
C SER A 897 -19.97 -34.87 -15.41
N THR A 898 -20.59 -33.96 -16.16
CA THR A 898 -20.00 -33.42 -17.39
C THR A 898 -18.74 -32.59 -17.14
N ASP A 899 -18.52 -32.15 -15.91
CA ASP A 899 -17.49 -31.19 -15.55
C ASP A 899 -16.34 -31.83 -14.76
N LEU A 900 -16.61 -32.95 -14.07
CA LEU A 900 -15.70 -33.59 -13.13
C LEU A 900 -15.97 -35.09 -12.98
N ALA A 901 -14.91 -35.88 -12.88
CA ALA A 901 -14.95 -37.27 -12.40
C ALA A 901 -14.04 -37.46 -11.16
N ILE A 902 -14.48 -38.26 -10.19
CA ILE A 902 -13.71 -38.60 -8.98
C ILE A 902 -13.63 -40.12 -8.86
N PHE A 903 -12.42 -40.63 -8.71
CA PHE A 903 -12.10 -42.02 -8.47
C PHE A 903 -11.54 -42.18 -7.06
N GLU A 904 -12.04 -43.15 -6.32
CA GLU A 904 -11.50 -43.59 -5.04
C GLU A 904 -10.62 -44.82 -5.24
N ASN A 905 -9.41 -44.76 -4.73
CA ASN A 905 -8.47 -45.86 -4.71
C ASN A 905 -8.86 -46.84 -3.60
N MET A 906 -9.33 -48.03 -3.99
CA MET A 906 -9.77 -49.07 -3.06
C MET A 906 -8.60 -49.72 -2.32
N ALA A 907 -7.36 -49.52 -2.79
CA ALA A 907 -6.14 -50.01 -2.14
C ALA A 907 -5.47 -48.95 -1.25
N ALA A 908 -6.07 -47.77 -1.05
CA ALA A 908 -5.44 -46.65 -0.36
C ALA A 908 -5.01 -46.98 1.09
N LEU A 909 -3.82 -46.52 1.45
CA LEU A 909 -3.34 -46.52 2.84
C LEU A 909 -3.49 -45.12 3.44
N PRO A 910 -3.80 -45.00 4.75
CA PRO A 910 -3.72 -43.72 5.46
C PRO A 910 -2.30 -43.14 5.42
N THR A 911 -2.20 -41.81 5.55
CA THR A 911 -0.92 -41.09 5.54
C THR A 911 0.02 -41.59 6.64
N VAL A 912 -0.52 -41.93 7.82
CA VAL A 912 0.23 -42.60 8.89
C VAL A 912 -0.47 -43.88 9.30
N ALA A 913 0.14 -45.01 8.99
CA ALA A 913 -0.46 -46.33 9.19
C ALA A 913 0.53 -47.32 9.81
N VAL A 914 0.00 -48.24 10.62
CA VAL A 914 0.77 -49.40 11.10
C VAL A 914 0.57 -50.54 10.11
N LEU A 915 1.63 -50.97 9.43
CA LEU A 915 1.55 -52.05 8.45
C LEU A 915 1.30 -53.41 9.13
N ASP A 916 0.67 -54.32 8.41
CA ASP A 916 0.67 -55.74 8.74
C ASP A 916 2.05 -56.37 8.43
N GLU A 917 2.28 -57.60 8.89
CA GLU A 917 3.60 -58.25 8.73
C GLU A 917 4.00 -58.40 7.25
N ARG A 918 3.04 -58.71 6.39
CA ARG A 918 3.30 -58.94 4.96
C ARG A 918 3.60 -57.63 4.22
N SER A 919 2.83 -56.56 4.44
CA SER A 919 3.12 -55.26 3.85
C SER A 919 4.40 -54.64 4.42
N ALA A 920 4.73 -54.93 5.69
CA ALA A 920 6.00 -54.53 6.29
C ALA A 920 7.21 -55.13 5.55
N LEU A 921 7.15 -56.41 5.18
CA LEU A 921 8.20 -57.07 4.37
C LEU A 921 8.29 -56.46 2.96
N THR A 922 7.15 -56.27 2.30
CA THR A 922 7.09 -55.62 0.97
C THR A 922 7.65 -54.20 1.00
N SER A 923 7.41 -53.46 2.08
CA SER A 923 7.93 -52.09 2.25
C SER A 923 9.45 -52.03 2.21
N ALA A 924 10.15 -53.08 2.64
CA ALA A 924 11.61 -53.14 2.65
C ALA A 924 12.21 -53.53 1.29
N GLN A 925 11.49 -54.30 0.47
CA GLN A 925 11.99 -54.81 -0.81
C GLN A 925 11.85 -53.81 -1.96
N ALA A 926 10.87 -52.89 -1.89
CA ALA A 926 10.69 -51.79 -2.86
C ALA A 926 10.55 -52.19 -4.35
N LEU A 927 10.08 -53.42 -4.64
CA LEU A 927 9.90 -53.91 -6.01
C LEU A 927 8.51 -53.55 -6.56
N GLU A 928 8.47 -52.88 -7.72
CA GLU A 928 7.22 -52.54 -8.44
C GLU A 928 6.36 -53.78 -8.71
N ALA A 929 6.99 -54.89 -9.10
CA ALA A 929 6.32 -56.17 -9.35
C ALA A 929 5.61 -56.70 -8.08
N SER A 930 6.22 -56.54 -6.90
CA SER A 930 5.61 -56.96 -5.64
C SER A 930 4.38 -56.11 -5.28
N LEU A 931 4.45 -54.80 -5.54
CA LEU A 931 3.33 -53.88 -5.33
C LEU A 931 2.16 -54.15 -6.28
N LEU A 932 2.44 -54.54 -7.53
CA LEU A 932 1.38 -54.90 -8.48
C LEU A 932 0.76 -56.28 -8.17
N ALA A 933 1.57 -57.24 -7.70
CA ALA A 933 1.11 -58.59 -7.39
C ALA A 933 0.15 -58.61 -6.18
N GLU A 934 0.42 -57.84 -5.14
CA GLU A 934 -0.26 -57.93 -3.86
C GLU A 934 -0.80 -56.58 -3.35
N ALA A 935 -1.99 -56.58 -2.75
CA ALA A 935 -2.57 -55.38 -2.15
C ALA A 935 -1.96 -55.13 -0.76
N LEU A 936 -1.56 -53.89 -0.49
CA LEU A 936 -1.07 -53.49 0.82
C LEU A 936 -2.22 -53.38 1.81
N THR A 937 -1.98 -53.78 3.06
CA THR A 937 -2.95 -53.61 4.15
C THR A 937 -2.31 -52.96 5.37
N ALA A 938 -3.12 -52.21 6.11
CA ALA A 938 -2.73 -51.61 7.38
C ALA A 938 -3.60 -52.16 8.50
N ARG A 939 -2.99 -52.39 9.67
CA ARG A 939 -3.69 -52.81 10.89
C ARG A 939 -4.53 -51.69 11.48
N SER A 940 -4.00 -50.45 11.45
CA SER A 940 -4.69 -49.27 11.96
C SER A 940 -4.04 -47.98 11.45
N ALA A 941 -4.82 -46.91 11.39
CA ALA A 941 -4.28 -45.55 11.34
C ALA A 941 -3.75 -45.16 12.73
N LEU A 942 -2.58 -44.51 12.79
CA LEU A 942 -1.91 -44.19 14.07
C LEU A 942 -2.13 -42.73 14.51
N LEU A 943 -2.12 -41.80 13.55
CA LEU A 943 -2.07 -40.35 13.79
C LEU A 943 -2.96 -39.61 12.78
N PRO A 944 -4.28 -39.55 13.00
CA PRO A 944 -5.13 -38.62 12.24
C PRO A 944 -4.76 -37.17 12.59
N GLY A 945 -4.71 -36.28 11.59
CA GLY A 945 -4.26 -34.90 11.72
C GLY A 945 -2.73 -34.75 11.79
N PHE A 946 -1.99 -35.58 11.04
CA PHE A 946 -0.54 -35.53 10.97
C PHE A 946 -0.06 -34.19 10.40
N ASP A 947 0.60 -33.38 11.25
CA ASP A 947 1.23 -32.13 10.83
C ASP A 947 2.76 -32.24 10.93
N PRO A 948 3.50 -32.13 9.81
CA PRO A 948 4.95 -32.27 9.76
C PRO A 948 5.70 -31.18 10.56
N THR A 949 5.02 -30.13 11.01
CA THR A 949 5.62 -28.98 11.71
C THR A 949 5.51 -29.03 13.22
N ILE A 950 4.78 -30.00 13.76
CA ILE A 950 4.62 -30.21 15.20
C ILE A 950 5.16 -31.58 15.62
N VAL A 951 5.12 -31.84 16.93
CA VAL A 951 5.37 -33.16 17.49
C VAL A 951 4.05 -33.92 17.48
N ASN A 952 3.92 -34.92 16.63
CA ASN A 952 2.72 -35.75 16.53
C ASN A 952 2.80 -36.87 17.54
N ARG A 953 1.74 -37.07 18.34
CA ARG A 953 1.71 -38.03 19.46
C ARG A 953 0.60 -39.05 19.29
N GLY A 954 0.91 -40.31 19.55
CA GLY A 954 -0.06 -41.41 19.49
C GLY A 954 0.41 -42.64 20.27
N SER A 955 -0.43 -43.68 20.34
CA SER A 955 -0.11 -44.94 21.02
C SER A 955 0.10 -46.07 20.01
N LEU A 956 1.22 -46.79 20.10
CA LEU A 956 1.57 -47.89 19.20
C LEU A 956 1.68 -49.21 19.97
N SER A 957 1.17 -50.29 19.38
CA SER A 957 1.25 -51.64 19.95
C SER A 957 2.55 -52.39 19.63
N ALA A 958 3.15 -52.16 18.45
CA ALA A 958 4.45 -52.61 17.93
C ALA A 958 4.32 -52.93 16.42
N GLY A 959 5.40 -52.75 15.67
CA GLY A 959 5.50 -53.07 14.24
C GLY A 959 6.03 -51.92 13.39
N THR A 960 5.88 -52.04 12.07
CA THR A 960 6.34 -51.02 11.12
C THR A 960 5.30 -49.92 10.97
N VAL A 961 5.69 -48.69 11.32
CA VAL A 961 4.91 -47.47 11.07
C VAL A 961 5.32 -46.91 9.73
N HIS A 962 4.39 -46.86 8.79
CA HIS A 962 4.53 -46.22 7.49
C HIS A 962 4.01 -44.78 7.54
N VAL A 963 4.79 -43.86 6.98
CA VAL A 963 4.44 -42.45 6.84
C VAL A 963 4.58 -42.09 5.35
N ALA A 964 3.46 -41.75 4.71
CA ALA A 964 3.37 -41.38 3.30
C ALA A 964 3.94 -39.96 3.04
N VAL A 965 5.19 -39.74 3.45
CA VAL A 965 5.96 -38.52 3.23
C VAL A 965 7.33 -38.88 2.65
N PRO A 966 7.97 -37.96 1.89
CA PRO A 966 9.26 -38.26 1.27
C PRO A 966 10.32 -38.61 2.30
N PHE A 967 11.12 -39.63 1.97
CA PHE A 967 12.20 -40.08 2.85
C PHE A 967 13.17 -38.95 3.20
N SER A 968 13.49 -38.84 4.49
CA SER A 968 14.54 -37.96 5.00
C SER A 968 15.15 -38.51 6.26
N GLN A 969 16.47 -38.45 6.38
CA GLN A 969 17.18 -38.75 7.63
C GLN A 969 16.84 -37.76 8.76
N ARG A 970 16.17 -36.63 8.45
CA ARG A 970 15.72 -35.63 9.43
C ARG A 970 14.47 -36.06 10.19
N TRP A 971 13.72 -37.04 9.68
CA TRP A 971 12.58 -37.60 10.38
C TRP A 971 13.06 -38.40 11.59
N GLN A 972 12.40 -38.21 12.72
CA GLN A 972 12.71 -38.92 13.95
C GLN A 972 11.43 -39.41 14.61
N MET A 973 11.38 -40.70 14.92
CA MET A 973 10.37 -41.30 15.76
C MET A 973 10.98 -41.67 17.11
N THR A 974 10.25 -41.43 18.19
CA THR A 974 10.60 -41.94 19.52
C THR A 974 9.44 -42.75 20.10
N VAL A 975 9.74 -43.91 20.69
CA VAL A 975 8.77 -44.75 21.41
C VAL A 975 9.21 -44.81 22.86
N ASP A 976 8.42 -44.25 23.78
CA ASP A 976 8.74 -44.13 25.21
C ASP A 976 10.18 -43.61 25.47
N GLY A 977 10.62 -42.66 24.64
CA GLY A 977 11.95 -42.04 24.70
C GLY A 977 13.07 -42.75 23.91
N ALA A 978 12.87 -44.01 23.50
CA ALA A 978 13.82 -44.73 22.64
C ALA A 978 13.73 -44.22 21.20
N ARG A 979 14.88 -43.90 20.58
CA ARG A 979 14.93 -43.32 19.24
C ARG A 979 14.92 -44.41 18.18
N ILE A 980 14.06 -44.27 17.18
CA ILE A 980 13.99 -45.15 16.01
C ILE A 980 14.41 -44.35 14.77
N ALA A 981 15.36 -44.91 14.02
CA ALA A 981 15.83 -44.30 12.77
C ALA A 981 14.82 -44.52 11.63
N PRO A 982 14.62 -43.53 10.75
CA PRO A 982 13.80 -43.70 9.56
C PRO A 982 14.51 -44.61 8.55
N ARG A 983 13.76 -45.39 7.80
CA ARG A 983 14.21 -46.10 6.60
C ARG A 983 13.35 -45.78 5.39
N VAL A 984 13.87 -46.07 4.20
CA VAL A 984 13.10 -45.98 2.95
C VAL A 984 12.07 -47.11 2.95
N ALA A 985 10.83 -46.77 2.63
CA ALA A 985 9.74 -47.71 2.37
C ALA A 985 9.23 -47.53 0.93
N PHE A 986 8.92 -48.65 0.27
CA PHE A 986 8.35 -48.67 -1.08
C PHE A 986 9.15 -47.83 -2.10
N GLY A 987 10.47 -47.72 -1.91
CA GLY A 987 11.39 -46.98 -2.78
C GLY A 987 11.34 -45.45 -2.67
N ALA A 988 10.33 -44.86 -2.03
CA ALA A 988 10.11 -43.40 -2.05
C ALA A 988 9.70 -42.77 -0.70
N THR A 989 9.02 -43.53 0.15
CA THR A 989 8.35 -43.05 1.38
C THR A 989 9.15 -43.36 2.65
N THR A 990 8.66 -42.92 3.81
CA THR A 990 9.34 -43.10 5.10
C THR A 990 8.68 -44.19 5.93
N ALA A 991 9.46 -45.11 6.50
CA ALA A 991 8.97 -46.05 7.50
C ALA A 991 9.88 -46.11 8.74
N PHE A 992 9.31 -46.56 9.85
CA PHE A 992 9.99 -46.80 11.11
C PHE A 992 9.65 -48.19 11.64
N ASP A 993 10.66 -49.00 11.94
CA ASP A 993 10.43 -50.32 12.54
C ASP A 993 10.52 -50.20 14.06
N ALA A 994 9.37 -50.30 14.73
CA ALA A 994 9.26 -50.19 16.18
C ALA A 994 9.07 -51.57 16.82
N PRO A 995 10.09 -52.13 17.48
CA PRO A 995 10.01 -53.46 18.09
C PRO A 995 9.23 -53.48 19.41
N VAL A 996 8.90 -52.31 19.99
CA VAL A 996 8.27 -52.19 21.31
C VAL A 996 6.97 -51.38 21.21
N ALA A 997 5.97 -51.74 22.02
CA ALA A 997 4.77 -50.95 22.25
C ALA A 997 5.09 -49.69 23.06
N GLY A 998 4.36 -48.59 22.87
CA GLY A 998 4.54 -47.40 23.69
C GLY A 998 3.93 -46.13 23.12
N THR A 999 4.21 -45.01 23.77
CA THR A 999 3.84 -43.67 23.29
C THR A 999 4.80 -43.24 22.20
N VAL A 1000 4.25 -43.02 21.01
CA VAL A 1000 5.00 -42.57 19.83
C VAL A 1000 5.00 -41.06 19.76
N GLU A 1001 6.17 -40.48 19.51
CA GLU A 1001 6.31 -39.12 19.01
C GLU A 1001 7.02 -39.11 17.65
N ILE A 1002 6.39 -38.55 16.62
CA ILE A 1002 7.00 -38.34 15.30
C ILE A 1002 7.21 -36.84 15.07
N ARG A 1003 8.44 -36.45 14.70
CA ARG A 1003 8.79 -35.07 14.37
C ARG A 1003 9.86 -34.96 13.30
N LEU A 1004 9.86 -33.85 12.57
CA LEU A 1004 10.95 -33.46 11.68
C LEU A 1004 11.98 -32.61 12.45
N ARG A 1005 13.27 -32.97 12.39
CA ARG A 1005 14.33 -32.11 12.94
C ARG A 1005 14.63 -30.96 12.00
N ALA A 1006 14.59 -29.72 12.51
CA ALA A 1006 15.01 -28.53 11.78
C ALA A 1006 16.55 -28.46 11.65
N SER A 1007 17.05 -28.23 10.43
CA SER A 1007 18.48 -27.99 10.18
C SER A 1007 18.94 -26.67 10.84
N SER A 1008 20.12 -26.64 11.46
CA SER A 1008 20.73 -25.42 12.01
C SER A 1008 21.10 -24.43 10.91
N ALA A 1009 21.66 -24.92 9.81
CA ALA A 1009 21.99 -24.10 8.64
C ALA A 1009 20.74 -23.45 8.03
N GLN A 1010 19.63 -24.21 7.95
CA GLN A 1010 18.35 -23.70 7.47
C GLN A 1010 17.80 -22.58 8.36
N ARG A 1011 17.85 -22.75 9.69
CA ARG A 1011 17.44 -21.71 10.64
C ARG A 1011 18.28 -20.44 10.51
N LEU A 1012 19.59 -20.58 10.34
CA LEU A 1012 20.49 -19.44 10.10
C LEU A 1012 20.15 -18.71 8.79
N LEU A 1013 19.90 -19.45 7.70
CA LEU A 1013 19.52 -18.87 6.42
C LEU A 1013 18.18 -18.14 6.49
N VAL A 1014 17.17 -18.70 7.16
CA VAL A 1014 15.88 -18.03 7.37
C VAL A 1014 16.04 -16.79 8.26
N ALA A 1015 16.86 -16.84 9.30
CA ALA A 1015 17.16 -15.67 10.13
C ALA A 1015 17.84 -14.56 9.32
N LEU A 1016 18.82 -14.91 8.47
CA LEU A 1016 19.47 -13.97 7.54
C LEU A 1016 18.47 -13.39 6.54
N GLN A 1017 17.58 -14.22 5.99
CA GLN A 1017 16.52 -13.81 5.09
C GLN A 1017 15.63 -12.74 5.75
N VAL A 1018 15.13 -13.00 6.96
CA VAL A 1018 14.31 -12.04 7.73
C VAL A 1018 15.07 -10.75 8.00
N ALA A 1019 16.35 -10.82 8.38
CA ALA A 1019 17.18 -9.64 8.60
C ALA A 1019 17.34 -8.79 7.32
N LEU A 1020 17.57 -9.43 6.16
CA LEU A 1020 17.66 -8.73 4.88
C LEU A 1020 16.35 -8.04 4.51
N TRP A 1021 15.20 -8.70 4.69
CA TRP A 1021 13.88 -8.08 4.48
C TRP A 1021 13.68 -6.86 5.37
N LEU A 1022 14.02 -6.95 6.65
CA LEU A 1022 13.91 -5.82 7.59
C LEU A 1022 14.79 -4.63 7.17
N VAL A 1023 16.02 -4.89 6.69
CA VAL A 1023 16.92 -3.86 6.17
C VAL A 1023 16.32 -3.18 4.94
N ILE A 1024 15.81 -3.95 3.98
CA ILE A 1024 15.21 -3.41 2.76
C ILE A 1024 13.96 -2.57 3.07
N VAL A 1025 13.09 -3.07 3.96
CA VAL A 1025 11.91 -2.32 4.43
C VAL A 1025 12.34 -1.02 5.13
N ALA A 1026 13.34 -1.07 6.02
CA ALA A 1026 13.83 0.11 6.71
C ALA A 1026 14.35 1.18 5.74
N ILE A 1027 15.13 0.79 4.73
CA ILE A 1027 15.68 1.71 3.71
C ILE A 1027 14.56 2.26 2.81
N ALA A 1028 13.61 1.41 2.40
CA ALA A 1028 12.49 1.83 1.54
C ALA A 1028 11.60 2.88 2.22
N PHE A 1029 11.28 2.69 3.51
CA PHE A 1029 10.29 3.52 4.22
C PHE A 1029 10.86 4.68 5.05
N ASN A 1030 12.15 4.68 5.48
CA ASN A 1030 12.68 5.78 6.31
C ASN A 1030 14.23 6.00 6.22
N PRO A 1031 14.72 6.76 5.21
CA PRO A 1031 16.16 6.90 4.98
C PRO A 1031 16.89 7.81 6.00
N SER A 1032 16.20 8.74 6.66
CA SER A 1032 16.84 9.73 7.55
C SER A 1032 17.28 9.11 8.90
N ARG A 1033 16.52 8.16 9.45
CA ARG A 1033 16.87 7.48 10.71
C ARG A 1033 18.03 6.49 10.56
N PHE A 1034 18.12 5.77 9.44
CA PHE A 1034 19.19 4.80 9.21
C PHE A 1034 20.56 5.48 9.14
N ARG A 1035 20.64 6.63 8.45
CA ARG A 1035 21.88 7.42 8.39
C ARG A 1035 22.24 8.09 9.71
N GLY A 1036 21.26 8.51 10.52
CA GLY A 1036 21.52 9.01 11.87
C GLY A 1036 22.26 7.98 12.73
N ARG A 1037 21.85 6.70 12.65
CA ARG A 1037 22.50 5.59 13.37
C ARG A 1037 23.85 5.19 12.78
N VAL A 1038 24.01 5.17 11.46
CA VAL A 1038 25.30 4.86 10.81
C VAL A 1038 26.33 5.99 11.01
N ARG A 1039 25.90 7.26 11.03
CA ARG A 1039 26.76 8.39 11.39
C ARG A 1039 27.12 8.39 12.87
N ALA A 1040 26.17 8.10 13.76
CA ALA A 1040 26.45 7.93 15.17
C ALA A 1040 27.42 6.77 15.42
N ALA A 1041 27.26 5.64 14.73
CA ALA A 1041 28.18 4.50 14.81
C ALA A 1041 29.59 4.84 14.28
N ARG A 1042 29.69 5.66 13.21
CA ARG A 1042 31.00 6.16 12.73
C ARG A 1042 31.64 7.16 13.68
N GLN A 1043 30.88 8.07 14.28
CA GLN A 1043 31.41 9.01 15.27
C GLN A 1043 31.89 8.30 16.54
N VAL A 1044 31.23 7.22 16.97
CA VAL A 1044 31.70 6.41 18.11
C VAL A 1044 33.02 5.69 17.79
N VAL A 1045 33.23 5.27 16.55
CA VAL A 1045 34.49 4.64 16.11
C VAL A 1045 35.61 5.67 15.87
N GLU A 1046 35.30 6.87 15.39
CA GLU A 1046 36.29 7.98 15.27
C GLU A 1046 36.70 8.56 16.64
N VAL A 1047 35.79 8.57 17.62
CA VAL A 1047 36.10 9.03 18.99
C VAL A 1047 36.93 8.00 19.74
N SER A 1048 36.76 6.68 19.51
CA SER A 1048 37.60 5.67 20.15
C SER A 1048 39.00 5.51 19.51
N LEU A 1049 39.21 5.98 18.29
CA LEU A 1049 40.52 5.99 17.64
C LEU A 1049 41.33 7.28 17.90
N ARG A 1050 40.70 8.33 18.45
CA ARG A 1050 41.38 9.56 18.87
C ARG A 1050 41.72 9.61 20.36
N SER A 1051 41.20 8.70 21.18
CA SER A 1051 41.49 8.68 22.63
C SER A 1051 42.79 7.96 23.01
N ASP A 1052 43.44 7.24 22.09
CA ASP A 1052 44.67 6.46 22.39
C ASP A 1052 45.99 7.17 22.02
N ASP A 1053 45.96 8.33 21.35
CA ASP A 1053 47.17 9.07 20.95
C ASP A 1053 47.49 10.30 21.84
N GLY A 1054 46.87 10.39 23.02
CA GLY A 1054 46.88 11.60 23.85
C GLY A 1054 47.47 11.46 25.24
N ALA A 1055 48.46 10.59 25.47
CA ALA A 1055 49.15 10.54 26.75
C ALA A 1055 50.61 10.07 26.62
N ARG A 1056 51.53 11.01 26.37
CA ARG A 1056 52.96 10.92 26.78
C ARG A 1056 53.68 12.27 26.65
N VAL A 1057 54.16 12.75 27.82
CA VAL A 1057 55.46 13.43 28.06
C VAL A 1057 55.57 14.91 27.61
N VAL A 1058 55.41 15.88 28.53
CA VAL A 1058 56.41 16.55 29.41
C VAL A 1058 57.21 17.65 28.69
N LEU A 1059 56.83 18.92 28.90
CA LEU A 1059 57.52 19.95 29.70
C LEU A 1059 56.72 21.27 29.64
#